data_AF-A0A9Q0Y6M4-F1
#
_entry.id   AF-A0A9Q0Y6M4-F1
#
_cell.length_a   1.000
_cell.length_b   1.000
_cell.length_c   1.000
_cell.angle_alpha   90.00
_cell.angle_beta   90.00
_cell.angle_gamma   90.00
#
_symmetry.space_group_name_H-M   'P 1'
#
loop_
_entity.id
_entity.type
_entity.pdbx_description
1 polymer ?
#
loop_
_entity_poly.entity_id
_entity_poly.type
_entity_poly.pdbx_seq_one_letter_code
_entity_poly.pdbx_strand_id
1 'polypeptide(L)'
;MATFQLPIYALALTGILLRASALETFLAAVYEHAVILSGPTPKLVPREDALRLMDRNLDILEGAVKTAAEQGARIIVLPEDGIYGWVFTRETIYPYLEDIPDPHVNWVPCNDPKRFGLNPVQERLSCMAKKYSIYVGANIGDKKSCNSTDPKCPSDGRYQYNTDVVYDSEGKFVARYHKYNLFASEIYFDYAKEPQFVNFDTPFGKFGVFTCADILNFGEPAVSLVEKFKVDTVLFPTAWMNTLPLLSAVQYYSAWAMGMRVNLLAANIHKPHLDITGSGIFAPEGPKIYHFDMETQDGKLLLAELDVHPRLSPTYPPPVNWSLYATSLKHFIPETQVFTGSIYFDNFTFMELTQEAGNFTVCQKGLCCHLSYKMTEKRKDEVYAFGAFDGLHVVEGEYYLQICTFLKCNTTDLKSCGQKVDAAHTRFDSFSLSGTFNTSYVFPEVLLTETQLAPGEFQVSGTSDASEVNSNHEQRKKNYILFPKHRGLSMVSFPQSWSVFALILGMSLGAFALDKYIAAVYEHSVILAERTTKPVSSEEALKFMNKNMDILEEAVKTAAKQGAHIIVTPEDGIYGFRFTRETLYPYLEDIPDPQVNWIPCSDPERFKPTPVLVRLSCMARHNNIYVVANMGDKKPCNFTDPGCPSDGRYQYNTNVAFDSQGKLMARYHKFNLFMVEQLSFDAPKEPELVTFNTTFGKFGLFTCFDILFHDPAVALVSDLHVDTILFPTAWMNVLPHLTAIEFHSAWAIGMRVNVLASNTHLVSMNMTGSGIYAPDGPKAYHYDAESENGHLLIAELDSHPSLSPTYLPALNWSLYATTIKPFLRNLISPEPFSMMNTLSLSSPKKLAI
;
A
#
# COMPACT_ATOMS: atom_id res chain seq x y z
N MET A 1 -56.58 -49.53 -46.11
CA MET A 1 -56.38 -49.33 -44.65
C MET A 1 -54.88 -49.31 -44.36
N ALA A 2 -54.36 -48.17 -43.93
CA ALA A 2 -53.35 -48.02 -42.86
C ALA A 2 -52.91 -46.55 -42.85
N THR A 3 -53.33 -45.86 -41.79
CA THR A 3 -52.97 -44.51 -41.38
C THR A 3 -51.48 -44.37 -41.06
N PHE A 4 -50.87 -43.23 -41.43
CA PHE A 4 -49.63 -42.76 -40.79
C PHE A 4 -49.74 -41.24 -40.53
N GLN A 5 -49.86 -40.88 -39.25
CA GLN A 5 -49.73 -39.53 -38.74
C GLN A 5 -48.26 -39.11 -38.74
N LEU A 6 -47.94 -37.94 -39.32
CA LEU A 6 -46.65 -37.27 -39.11
C LEU A 6 -46.57 -36.74 -37.67
N PRO A 7 -45.48 -36.99 -36.92
CA PRO A 7 -45.34 -36.49 -35.56
C PRO A 7 -44.76 -35.07 -35.53
N ILE A 8 -45.36 -34.25 -34.67
CA ILE A 8 -45.14 -32.82 -34.35
C ILE A 8 -43.74 -32.53 -33.73
N TYR A 9 -42.80 -33.47 -33.80
CA TYR A 9 -41.50 -33.35 -33.11
C TYR A 9 -40.44 -32.51 -33.86
N ALA A 10 -40.64 -32.19 -35.14
CA ALA A 10 -39.67 -31.41 -35.92
C ALA A 10 -39.78 -29.88 -35.72
N LEU A 11 -40.88 -29.38 -35.14
CA LEU A 11 -41.07 -27.95 -34.85
C LEU A 11 -40.66 -27.54 -33.43
N ALA A 12 -40.52 -28.51 -32.51
CA ALA A 12 -40.00 -28.24 -31.16
C ALA A 12 -38.47 -28.18 -31.12
N LEU A 13 -37.77 -28.96 -31.97
CA LEU A 13 -36.30 -28.95 -32.00
C LEU A 13 -35.71 -27.71 -32.68
N THR A 14 -36.41 -27.11 -33.65
CA THR A 14 -35.99 -25.83 -34.26
C THR A 14 -36.25 -24.64 -33.34
N GLY A 15 -37.26 -24.70 -32.45
CA GLY A 15 -37.48 -23.69 -31.42
C GLY A 15 -36.52 -23.74 -30.23
N ILE A 16 -35.84 -24.87 -30.00
CA ILE A 16 -34.88 -25.06 -28.89
C ILE A 16 -33.43 -24.79 -29.35
N LEU A 17 -33.11 -24.97 -30.63
CA LEU A 17 -31.80 -24.64 -31.21
C LEU A 17 -31.69 -23.18 -31.72
N LEU A 18 -32.78 -22.40 -31.70
CA LEU A 18 -32.81 -20.97 -32.02
C LEU A 18 -32.86 -20.05 -30.78
N ARG A 19 -32.68 -20.58 -29.56
CA ARG A 19 -32.06 -19.79 -28.48
C ARG A 19 -30.54 -19.81 -28.67
N ALA A 20 -30.09 -19.27 -29.80
CA ALA A 20 -28.77 -18.65 -29.84
C ALA A 20 -28.81 -17.59 -28.74
N SER A 21 -27.93 -17.75 -27.75
CA SER A 21 -27.80 -16.93 -26.55
C SER A 21 -27.93 -15.45 -26.88
N ALA A 22 -29.12 -14.87 -26.69
CA ALA A 22 -29.22 -13.44 -26.52
C ALA A 22 -28.40 -13.13 -25.27
N LEU A 23 -27.36 -12.32 -25.43
CA LEU A 23 -26.59 -11.81 -24.30
C LEU A 23 -27.57 -11.12 -23.36
N GLU A 24 -27.72 -11.61 -22.13
CA GLU A 24 -28.62 -10.98 -21.17
C GLU A 24 -28.01 -9.65 -20.73
N THR A 25 -28.77 -8.56 -20.88
CA THR A 25 -28.38 -7.22 -20.48
C THR A 25 -29.31 -6.68 -19.40
N PHE A 26 -28.86 -5.65 -18.68
CA PHE A 26 -29.67 -4.87 -17.76
C PHE A 26 -29.37 -3.38 -17.89
N LEU A 27 -30.37 -2.55 -17.64
CA LEU A 27 -30.19 -1.09 -17.58
C LEU A 27 -29.73 -0.70 -16.17
N ALA A 28 -28.55 -0.09 -16.09
CA ALA A 28 -27.97 0.45 -14.86
C ALA A 28 -28.12 1.97 -14.81
N ALA A 29 -28.17 2.53 -13.61
CA ALA A 29 -28.16 3.97 -13.39
C ALA A 29 -27.13 4.39 -12.33
N VAL A 30 -26.58 5.59 -12.49
CA VAL A 30 -25.79 6.28 -11.46
C VAL A 30 -26.26 7.73 -11.38
N TYR A 31 -26.22 8.30 -10.18
CA TYR A 31 -26.60 9.69 -9.98
C TYR A 31 -25.43 10.50 -9.39
N GLU A 32 -25.00 11.51 -10.14
CA GLU A 32 -24.09 12.53 -9.67
C GLU A 32 -24.88 13.56 -8.84
N HIS A 33 -24.56 13.71 -7.55
CA HIS A 33 -25.41 14.48 -6.62
C HIS A 33 -24.82 15.82 -6.19
N ALA A 34 -25.56 16.90 -6.41
CA ALA A 34 -25.29 18.22 -5.86
C ALA A 34 -25.69 18.29 -4.37
N VAL A 35 -24.89 17.69 -3.51
CA VAL A 35 -25.22 17.50 -2.08
C VAL A 35 -25.48 18.82 -1.34
N ILE A 36 -26.50 18.81 -0.48
CA ILE A 36 -26.77 19.88 0.47
C ILE A 36 -25.95 19.62 1.72
N LEU A 37 -24.98 20.52 1.99
CA LEU A 37 -24.05 20.41 3.12
C LEU A 37 -24.62 21.05 4.40
N SER A 38 -24.13 20.59 5.56
CA SER A 38 -24.46 21.13 6.89
C SER A 38 -23.87 22.52 7.16
N GLY A 39 -22.83 22.92 6.41
CA GLY A 39 -22.15 24.21 6.51
C GLY A 39 -20.63 24.08 6.28
N PRO A 40 -19.88 25.19 6.35
CA PRO A 40 -18.43 25.21 6.14
C PRO A 40 -17.63 24.77 7.39
N THR A 41 -18.29 24.64 8.55
CA THR A 41 -17.63 24.25 9.81
C THR A 41 -18.41 23.15 10.52
N PRO A 42 -17.71 22.20 11.19
CA PRO A 42 -18.39 21.17 11.97
C PRO A 42 -19.24 21.79 13.07
N LYS A 43 -20.52 21.41 13.13
CA LYS A 43 -21.45 21.89 14.14
C LYS A 43 -22.26 20.74 14.71
N LEU A 44 -22.25 20.62 16.04
CA LEU A 44 -23.11 19.66 16.74
C LEU A 44 -24.56 20.12 16.64
N VAL A 45 -25.43 19.25 16.16
CA VAL A 45 -26.86 19.51 15.98
C VAL A 45 -27.70 18.43 16.66
N PRO A 46 -28.95 18.74 17.07
CA PRO A 46 -29.91 17.72 17.47
C PRO A 46 -30.14 16.67 16.37
N ARG A 47 -30.47 15.42 16.74
CA ARG A 47 -30.79 14.33 15.78
C ARG A 47 -31.91 14.73 14.81
N GLU A 48 -32.90 15.50 15.26
CA GLU A 48 -33.99 15.99 14.41
C GLU A 48 -33.48 16.92 13.30
N ASP A 49 -32.50 17.78 13.59
CA ASP A 49 -31.90 18.68 12.61
C ASP A 49 -31.04 17.91 11.60
N ALA A 50 -30.29 16.92 12.09
CA ALA A 50 -29.52 16.01 11.24
C ALA A 50 -30.45 15.25 10.27
N LEU A 51 -31.55 14.68 10.79
CA LEU A 51 -32.55 14.00 9.98
C LEU A 51 -33.18 14.94 8.94
N ARG A 52 -33.53 16.18 9.31
CA ARG A 52 -34.06 17.17 8.36
C ARG A 52 -33.10 17.49 7.21
N LEU A 53 -31.80 17.56 7.49
CA LEU A 53 -30.80 17.75 6.43
C LEU A 53 -30.74 16.52 5.52
N MET A 54 -30.64 15.33 6.11
CA MET A 54 -30.60 14.07 5.37
C MET A 54 -31.85 13.86 4.52
N ASP A 55 -33.02 14.23 5.04
CA ASP A 55 -34.30 14.14 4.32
C ASP A 55 -34.34 15.04 3.09
N ARG A 56 -33.77 16.25 3.17
CA ARG A 56 -33.67 17.16 2.00
C ARG A 56 -32.78 16.59 0.90
N ASN A 57 -31.70 15.92 1.25
CA ASN A 57 -30.88 15.21 0.27
C ASN A 57 -31.63 14.00 -0.28
N LEU A 58 -32.27 13.21 0.58
CA LEU A 58 -33.09 12.05 0.19
C LEU A 58 -34.27 12.43 -0.72
N ASP A 59 -34.86 13.62 -0.59
CA ASP A 59 -35.90 14.12 -1.50
C ASP A 59 -35.39 14.20 -2.95
N ILE A 60 -34.17 14.72 -3.14
CA ILE A 60 -33.53 14.86 -4.46
C ILE A 60 -33.16 13.48 -5.00
N LEU A 61 -32.54 12.65 -4.16
CA LEU A 61 -32.14 11.29 -4.50
C LEU A 61 -33.37 10.43 -4.86
N GLU A 62 -34.49 10.58 -4.16
CA GLU A 62 -35.76 9.89 -4.50
C GLU A 62 -36.25 10.27 -5.89
N GLY A 63 -36.11 11.54 -6.28
CA GLY A 63 -36.42 12.01 -7.63
C GLY A 63 -35.58 11.30 -8.70
N ALA A 64 -34.28 11.13 -8.46
CA ALA A 64 -33.37 10.41 -9.34
C ALA A 64 -33.73 8.91 -9.42
N VAL A 65 -33.96 8.26 -8.28
CA VAL A 65 -34.35 6.83 -8.21
C VAL A 65 -35.66 6.59 -8.94
N LYS A 66 -36.67 7.44 -8.71
CA LYS A 66 -37.96 7.38 -9.43
C LYS A 66 -37.74 7.49 -10.95
N THR A 67 -37.00 8.50 -11.39
CA THR A 67 -36.77 8.77 -12.81
C THR A 67 -35.99 7.64 -13.48
N ALA A 68 -35.04 7.02 -12.77
CA ALA A 68 -34.31 5.85 -13.25
C ALA A 68 -35.21 4.62 -13.40
N ALA A 69 -36.05 4.35 -12.40
CA ALA A 69 -37.00 3.25 -12.44
C ALA A 69 -38.07 3.43 -13.54
N GLU A 70 -38.58 4.64 -13.75
CA GLU A 70 -39.51 4.97 -14.84
C GLU A 70 -38.88 4.72 -16.23
N GLN A 71 -37.56 4.85 -16.34
CA GLN A 71 -36.80 4.53 -17.55
C GLN A 71 -36.39 3.05 -17.64
N GLY A 72 -36.74 2.22 -16.66
CA GLY A 72 -36.50 0.78 -16.66
C GLY A 72 -35.16 0.34 -16.06
N ALA A 73 -34.46 1.22 -15.33
CA ALA A 73 -33.23 0.83 -14.64
C ALA A 73 -33.52 -0.23 -13.58
N ARG A 74 -32.69 -1.26 -13.50
CA ARG A 74 -32.81 -2.33 -12.49
C ARG A 74 -32.06 -2.03 -11.20
N ILE A 75 -31.06 -1.15 -11.29
CA ILE A 75 -30.23 -0.72 -10.17
C ILE A 75 -29.81 0.73 -10.35
N ILE A 76 -29.71 1.46 -9.24
CA ILE A 76 -29.15 2.80 -9.17
C ILE A 76 -28.13 2.91 -8.03
N VAL A 77 -26.99 3.54 -8.31
CA VAL A 77 -25.96 3.88 -7.32
C VAL A 77 -26.03 5.37 -7.01
N LEU A 78 -25.99 5.68 -5.71
CA LEU A 78 -25.95 7.04 -5.17
C LEU A 78 -24.56 7.30 -4.55
N PRO A 79 -24.10 8.57 -4.46
CA PRO A 79 -22.73 8.87 -4.08
C PRO A 79 -22.40 8.63 -2.61
N GLU A 80 -21.11 8.51 -2.32
CA GLU A 80 -20.55 8.60 -0.97
C GLU A 80 -20.89 9.95 -0.35
N ASP A 81 -21.22 9.98 0.94
CA ASP A 81 -21.58 11.19 1.68
C ASP A 81 -22.74 12.01 1.05
N GLY A 82 -23.47 11.45 0.07
CA GLY A 82 -24.54 12.15 -0.65
C GLY A 82 -25.74 12.54 0.22
N ILE A 83 -25.84 11.98 1.42
CA ILE A 83 -26.95 12.22 2.34
C ILE A 83 -26.62 13.29 3.40
N TYR A 84 -25.36 13.40 3.84
CA TYR A 84 -24.97 14.29 4.95
C TYR A 84 -23.71 15.15 4.70
N GLY A 85 -22.90 14.89 3.67
CA GLY A 85 -21.66 15.61 3.36
C GLY A 85 -20.43 15.13 4.15
N TRP A 86 -19.36 15.93 4.21
CA TRP A 86 -18.05 15.49 4.76
C TRP A 86 -17.43 16.46 5.80
N VAL A 87 -18.18 17.44 6.30
CA VAL A 87 -17.66 18.46 7.23
C VAL A 87 -18.02 18.10 8.68
N PHE A 88 -17.24 17.22 9.30
CA PHE A 88 -17.53 16.70 10.64
C PHE A 88 -16.31 16.47 11.53
N THR A 89 -16.58 16.36 12.84
CA THR A 89 -15.77 15.64 13.83
C THR A 89 -16.53 14.40 14.29
N ARG A 90 -15.88 13.52 15.08
CA ARG A 90 -16.55 12.33 15.66
C ARG A 90 -17.83 12.68 16.43
N GLU A 91 -17.84 13.80 17.15
CA GLU A 91 -19.01 14.24 17.91
C GLU A 91 -20.10 14.82 17.01
N THR A 92 -19.74 15.62 16.01
CA THR A 92 -20.73 16.31 15.17
C THR A 92 -21.37 15.40 14.13
N ILE A 93 -20.73 14.31 13.73
CA ILE A 93 -21.34 13.30 12.83
C ILE A 93 -22.30 12.37 13.57
N TYR A 94 -22.10 12.15 14.88
CA TYR A 94 -22.88 11.19 15.66
C TYR A 94 -24.42 11.32 15.51
N PRO A 95 -25.02 12.54 15.45
CA PRO A 95 -26.44 12.72 15.19
C PRO A 95 -26.90 12.27 13.80
N TYR A 96 -26.01 11.98 12.85
CA TYR A 96 -26.34 11.49 11.50
C TYR A 96 -26.32 9.96 11.43
N LEU A 97 -25.63 9.28 12.34
CA LEU A 97 -25.41 7.83 12.30
C LEU A 97 -26.61 7.00 12.80
N GLU A 98 -26.81 5.84 12.18
CA GLU A 98 -27.76 4.79 12.58
C GLU A 98 -27.05 3.49 12.95
N ASP A 99 -27.68 2.62 13.72
CA ASP A 99 -27.14 1.27 13.94
C ASP A 99 -27.62 0.38 12.79
N ILE A 100 -26.71 0.04 11.88
CA ILE A 100 -27.01 -0.76 10.69
C ILE A 100 -26.71 -2.23 10.99
N PRO A 101 -27.71 -3.13 11.00
CA PRO A 101 -27.49 -4.54 11.34
C PRO A 101 -26.66 -5.26 10.26
N ASP A 102 -26.29 -6.50 10.52
CA ASP A 102 -25.71 -7.37 9.49
C ASP A 102 -26.82 -7.85 8.52
N PRO A 103 -26.59 -7.91 7.18
CA PRO A 103 -27.62 -8.31 6.23
C PRO A 103 -28.19 -9.73 6.46
N HIS A 104 -27.47 -10.62 7.17
CA HIS A 104 -27.96 -11.95 7.52
C HIS A 104 -29.23 -11.95 8.40
N VAL A 105 -29.59 -10.80 9.00
CA VAL A 105 -30.84 -10.68 9.78
C VAL A 105 -32.11 -10.76 8.92
N ASN A 106 -31.99 -10.73 7.58
CA ASN A 106 -33.08 -10.85 6.61
C ASN A 106 -34.21 -9.85 6.92
N TRP A 107 -33.93 -8.57 6.73
CA TRP A 107 -34.82 -7.47 7.12
C TRP A 107 -35.24 -6.64 5.92
N VAL A 108 -36.52 -6.26 5.91
CA VAL A 108 -37.09 -5.29 4.97
C VAL A 108 -37.54 -4.09 5.82
N PRO A 109 -36.70 -3.05 5.97
CA PRO A 109 -37.02 -1.90 6.81
C PRO A 109 -38.38 -1.27 6.50
N CYS A 110 -38.78 -1.21 5.23
CA CYS A 110 -40.07 -0.64 4.84
C CYS A 110 -41.29 -1.41 5.39
N ASN A 111 -41.16 -2.73 5.62
CA ASN A 111 -42.26 -3.55 6.14
C ASN A 111 -42.26 -3.62 7.67
N ASP A 112 -41.08 -3.55 8.28
CA ASP A 112 -40.89 -3.70 9.73
C ASP A 112 -39.85 -2.71 10.26
N PRO A 113 -40.15 -1.39 10.23
CA PRO A 113 -39.16 -0.35 10.50
C PRO A 113 -38.68 -0.32 11.96
N LYS A 114 -39.46 -0.86 12.89
CA LYS A 114 -39.18 -0.80 14.33
C LYS A 114 -38.34 -1.96 14.85
N ARG A 115 -38.01 -2.96 14.01
CA ARG A 115 -37.31 -4.18 14.42
C ARG A 115 -36.00 -3.95 15.16
N PHE A 116 -35.23 -2.95 14.73
CA PHE A 116 -33.91 -2.61 15.27
C PHE A 116 -33.84 -1.19 15.86
N GLY A 117 -34.97 -0.68 16.33
CA GLY A 117 -35.07 0.68 16.89
C GLY A 117 -35.48 1.72 15.86
N LEU A 118 -35.03 2.96 16.05
CA LEU A 118 -35.36 4.10 15.19
C LEU A 118 -34.29 4.29 14.10
N ASN A 119 -34.54 3.70 12.94
CA ASN A 119 -33.65 3.76 11.77
C ASN A 119 -34.37 4.37 10.54
N PRO A 120 -34.82 5.64 10.62
CA PRO A 120 -35.63 6.28 9.58
C PRO A 120 -34.93 6.41 8.22
N VAL A 121 -33.59 6.55 8.18
CA VAL A 121 -32.85 6.63 6.91
C VAL A 121 -32.86 5.28 6.20
N GLN A 122 -32.60 4.19 6.93
CA GLN A 122 -32.70 2.82 6.39
C GLN A 122 -34.13 2.48 5.95
N GLU A 123 -35.15 2.88 6.72
CA GLU A 123 -36.57 2.76 6.35
C GLU A 123 -36.86 3.46 5.03
N ARG A 124 -36.42 4.71 4.89
CA ARG A 124 -36.70 5.52 3.70
C ARG A 124 -36.03 4.95 2.44
N LEU A 125 -34.77 4.53 2.53
CA LEU A 125 -34.05 3.89 1.43
C LEU A 125 -34.72 2.57 1.01
N SER A 126 -35.08 1.72 1.97
CA SER A 126 -35.81 0.47 1.74
C SER A 126 -37.16 0.70 1.07
N CYS A 127 -37.94 1.68 1.56
CA CYS A 127 -39.23 2.01 0.98
C CYS A 127 -39.12 2.58 -0.43
N MET A 128 -38.10 3.38 -0.70
CA MET A 128 -37.81 3.89 -2.03
C MET A 128 -37.51 2.77 -3.02
N ALA A 129 -36.61 1.85 -2.66
CA ALA A 129 -36.27 0.68 -3.46
C ALA A 129 -37.50 -0.18 -3.78
N LYS A 130 -38.31 -0.47 -2.75
CA LYS A 130 -39.56 -1.23 -2.87
C LYS A 130 -40.61 -0.52 -3.73
N LYS A 131 -40.84 0.76 -3.49
CA LYS A 131 -41.88 1.58 -4.15
C LYS A 131 -41.65 1.68 -5.65
N TYR A 132 -40.39 1.76 -6.07
CA TYR A 132 -40.01 1.89 -7.48
C TYR A 132 -39.47 0.58 -8.09
N SER A 133 -39.49 -0.52 -7.33
CA SER A 133 -39.05 -1.86 -7.75
C SER A 133 -37.66 -1.87 -8.39
N ILE A 134 -36.71 -1.17 -7.76
CA ILE A 134 -35.33 -0.97 -8.24
C ILE A 134 -34.34 -1.25 -7.10
N TYR A 135 -33.18 -1.84 -7.41
CA TYR A 135 -32.09 -1.94 -6.43
C TYR A 135 -31.50 -0.56 -6.17
N VAL A 136 -31.27 -0.21 -4.90
CA VAL A 136 -30.69 1.08 -4.50
C VAL A 136 -29.42 0.82 -3.70
N GLY A 137 -28.28 1.22 -4.25
CA GLY A 137 -27.01 1.30 -3.54
C GLY A 137 -26.77 2.74 -3.06
N ALA A 138 -26.57 2.93 -1.77
CA ALA A 138 -26.38 4.25 -1.16
C ALA A 138 -25.31 4.20 -0.07
N ASN A 139 -24.81 5.37 0.32
CA ASN A 139 -23.84 5.51 1.40
C ASN A 139 -24.45 6.27 2.58
N ILE A 140 -24.30 5.72 3.79
CA ILE A 140 -24.73 6.30 5.06
C ILE A 140 -23.71 6.05 6.17
N GLY A 141 -23.91 6.64 7.35
CA GLY A 141 -23.04 6.43 8.50
C GLY A 141 -23.59 5.37 9.47
N ASP A 142 -22.76 4.40 9.83
CA ASP A 142 -23.05 3.38 10.84
C ASP A 142 -22.45 3.77 12.20
N LYS A 143 -23.13 3.40 13.29
CA LYS A 143 -22.56 3.43 14.64
C LYS A 143 -22.68 2.07 15.31
N LYS A 144 -21.64 1.67 16.04
CA LYS A 144 -21.61 0.44 16.83
C LYS A 144 -21.14 0.75 18.24
N SER A 145 -22.03 0.62 19.22
CA SER A 145 -21.66 0.77 20.62
C SER A 145 -20.65 -0.32 21.02
N CYS A 146 -19.63 0.08 21.76
CA CYS A 146 -18.63 -0.82 22.32
C CYS A 146 -18.38 -0.43 23.79
N ASN A 147 -17.64 -1.26 24.52
CA ASN A 147 -17.32 -0.99 25.92
C ASN A 147 -15.85 -1.35 26.20
N SER A 148 -15.41 -1.16 27.44
CA SER A 148 -14.03 -1.43 27.85
C SER A 148 -13.59 -2.90 27.76
N THR A 149 -14.50 -3.83 27.46
CA THR A 149 -14.14 -5.24 27.18
C THR A 149 -13.61 -5.44 25.76
N ASP A 150 -13.92 -4.52 24.84
CA ASP A 150 -13.30 -4.47 23.52
C ASP A 150 -12.07 -3.55 23.59
N PRO A 151 -10.83 -4.10 23.49
CA PRO A 151 -9.61 -3.31 23.63
C PRO A 151 -9.41 -2.30 22.50
N LYS A 152 -10.12 -2.43 21.37
CA LYS A 152 -10.08 -1.50 20.24
C LYS A 152 -11.19 -0.43 20.30
N CYS A 153 -12.07 -0.50 21.31
CA CYS A 153 -13.18 0.44 21.44
C CYS A 153 -12.65 1.88 21.59
N PRO A 154 -13.10 2.83 20.75
CA PRO A 154 -12.74 4.23 20.89
C PRO A 154 -13.14 4.78 22.26
N SER A 155 -12.40 5.79 22.73
CA SER A 155 -12.60 6.38 24.07
C SER A 155 -13.99 6.99 24.28
N ASP A 156 -14.70 7.32 23.20
CA ASP A 156 -16.06 7.83 23.22
C ASP A 156 -17.15 6.73 23.20
N GLY A 157 -16.74 5.46 23.30
CA GLY A 157 -17.60 4.29 23.55
C GLY A 157 -18.34 3.76 22.32
N ARG A 158 -17.97 4.19 21.11
CA ARG A 158 -18.57 3.69 19.87
C ARG A 158 -17.59 3.67 18.71
N TYR A 159 -17.80 2.74 17.79
CA TYR A 159 -17.27 2.85 16.44
C TYR A 159 -18.25 3.63 15.54
N GLN A 160 -17.70 4.33 14.57
CA GLN A 160 -18.41 5.11 13.56
C GLN A 160 -17.85 4.74 12.19
N TYR A 161 -18.67 4.29 11.24
CA TYR A 161 -18.17 3.82 9.94
C TYR A 161 -18.84 4.55 8.77
N ASN A 162 -18.04 4.91 7.77
CA ASN A 162 -18.51 5.21 6.42
C ASN A 162 -19.06 3.89 5.82
N THR A 163 -20.33 3.87 5.43
CA THR A 163 -21.05 2.61 5.19
C THR A 163 -21.90 2.62 3.94
N ASP A 164 -21.55 1.78 2.97
CA ASP A 164 -22.43 1.47 1.85
C ASP A 164 -23.50 0.47 2.28
N VAL A 165 -24.73 0.72 1.84
CA VAL A 165 -25.91 -0.13 2.05
C VAL A 165 -26.59 -0.40 0.72
N VAL A 166 -27.06 -1.62 0.52
CA VAL A 166 -27.81 -2.01 -0.67
C VAL A 166 -29.16 -2.59 -0.28
N TYR A 167 -30.21 -2.09 -0.95
CA TYR A 167 -31.57 -2.61 -0.86
C TYR A 167 -32.00 -3.19 -2.21
N ASP A 168 -32.62 -4.37 -2.19
CA ASP A 168 -33.20 -4.97 -3.40
C ASP A 168 -34.51 -4.29 -3.82
N SER A 169 -35.04 -4.72 -4.97
CA SER A 169 -36.30 -4.19 -5.54
C SER A 169 -37.54 -4.41 -4.66
N GLU A 170 -37.48 -5.26 -3.64
CA GLU A 170 -38.55 -5.48 -2.66
C GLU A 170 -38.30 -4.70 -1.34
N GLY A 171 -37.22 -3.92 -1.30
CA GLY A 171 -36.76 -3.14 -0.15
C GLY A 171 -35.99 -3.95 0.87
N LYS A 172 -35.62 -5.21 0.58
CA LYS A 172 -34.83 -6.02 1.51
C LYS A 172 -33.40 -5.51 1.57
N PHE A 173 -32.86 -5.43 2.78
CA PHE A 173 -31.47 -5.12 3.01
C PHE A 173 -30.57 -6.31 2.65
N VAL A 174 -29.68 -6.13 1.67
CA VAL A 174 -28.88 -7.24 1.10
C VAL A 174 -27.37 -7.10 1.27
N ALA A 175 -26.86 -5.88 1.49
CA ALA A 175 -25.42 -5.67 1.69
C ALA A 175 -25.15 -4.50 2.63
N ARG A 176 -24.09 -4.65 3.44
CA ARG A 176 -23.47 -3.60 4.27
C ARG A 176 -21.98 -3.67 4.06
N TYR A 177 -21.35 -2.58 3.68
CA TYR A 177 -19.90 -2.48 3.54
C TYR A 177 -19.38 -1.28 4.32
N HIS A 178 -18.45 -1.51 5.25
CA HIS A 178 -17.71 -0.45 5.94
C HIS A 178 -16.45 -0.11 5.14
N LYS A 179 -16.31 1.15 4.73
CA LYS A 179 -15.15 1.63 3.98
C LYS A 179 -13.85 1.24 4.69
N TYR A 180 -12.99 0.53 3.99
CA TYR A 180 -11.77 -0.02 4.56
C TYR A 180 -10.62 1.00 4.49
N ASN A 181 -10.46 1.66 3.35
CA ASN A 181 -9.40 2.65 3.13
C ASN A 181 -9.98 4.06 3.29
N LEU A 182 -9.90 4.60 4.51
CA LEU A 182 -10.29 5.98 4.78
C LEU A 182 -9.27 6.96 4.19
N PHE A 183 -9.76 8.08 3.65
CA PHE A 183 -8.92 9.18 3.20
C PHE A 183 -8.46 10.03 4.40
N ALA A 184 -7.34 10.73 4.28
CA ALA A 184 -6.72 11.46 5.40
C ALA A 184 -7.63 12.49 6.09
N SER A 185 -8.65 13.00 5.38
CA SER A 185 -9.63 13.96 5.90
C SER A 185 -10.79 13.33 6.69
N GLU A 186 -10.98 12.00 6.63
CA GLU A 186 -12.11 11.27 7.24
C GLU A 186 -11.88 10.92 8.72
N ILE A 187 -11.35 11.86 9.49
CA ILE A 187 -10.97 11.69 10.91
C ILE A 187 -12.15 11.38 11.86
N TYR A 188 -13.38 11.44 11.35
CA TYR A 188 -14.62 11.21 12.09
C TYR A 188 -15.15 9.78 11.96
N PHE A 189 -14.53 8.95 11.12
CA PHE A 189 -14.80 7.52 11.00
C PHE A 189 -13.65 6.68 11.57
N ASP A 190 -13.98 5.45 11.96
CA ASP A 190 -13.06 4.41 12.39
C ASP A 190 -12.77 3.47 11.21
N TYR A 191 -11.56 2.92 11.15
CA TYR A 191 -11.24 1.87 10.20
C TYR A 191 -12.02 0.59 10.53
N ALA A 192 -12.52 -0.08 9.50
CA ALA A 192 -13.09 -1.41 9.68
C ALA A 192 -12.03 -2.38 10.23
N LYS A 193 -12.43 -3.24 11.18
CA LYS A 193 -11.50 -4.13 11.90
C LYS A 193 -10.71 -5.05 10.97
N GLU A 194 -11.36 -5.51 9.91
CA GLU A 194 -10.82 -6.40 8.87
C GLU A 194 -11.43 -5.96 7.53
N PRO A 195 -10.73 -6.20 6.40
CA PRO A 195 -11.30 -5.92 5.07
C PRO A 195 -12.56 -6.76 4.84
N GLN A 196 -13.63 -6.11 4.41
CA GLN A 196 -14.93 -6.75 4.14
C GLN A 196 -15.07 -7.03 2.64
N PHE A 197 -15.28 -8.30 2.27
CA PHE A 197 -15.46 -8.72 0.87
C PHE A 197 -16.93 -8.81 0.49
N VAL A 198 -17.63 -7.68 0.52
CA VAL A 198 -19.08 -7.65 0.40
C VAL A 198 -19.49 -7.86 -1.06
N ASN A 199 -20.21 -8.95 -1.30
CA ASN A 199 -20.75 -9.32 -2.61
C ASN A 199 -22.11 -10.01 -2.45
N PHE A 200 -22.97 -9.87 -3.46
CA PHE A 200 -24.32 -10.42 -3.46
C PHE A 200 -24.77 -10.79 -4.87
N ASP A 201 -25.64 -11.79 -4.96
CA ASP A 201 -26.21 -12.26 -6.22
C ASP A 201 -27.53 -11.54 -6.54
N THR A 202 -27.75 -11.25 -7.80
CA THR A 202 -29.01 -10.71 -8.33
C THR A 202 -29.46 -11.55 -9.53
N PRO A 203 -30.72 -11.40 -9.99
CA PRO A 203 -31.16 -12.01 -11.25
C PRO A 203 -30.42 -11.50 -12.51
N PHE A 204 -29.56 -10.49 -12.38
CA PHE A 204 -28.86 -9.83 -13.48
C PHE A 204 -27.36 -9.66 -13.16
N GLY A 205 -26.79 -10.63 -12.45
CA GLY A 205 -25.34 -10.75 -12.26
C GLY A 205 -24.93 -10.71 -10.79
N LYS A 206 -23.65 -10.96 -10.54
CA LYS A 206 -23.04 -10.91 -9.22
C LYS A 206 -22.37 -9.56 -8.98
N PHE A 207 -22.71 -8.92 -7.87
CA PHE A 207 -22.27 -7.57 -7.55
C PHE A 207 -21.28 -7.56 -6.39
N GLY A 208 -20.27 -6.69 -6.49
CA GLY A 208 -19.41 -6.27 -5.39
C GLY A 208 -19.67 -4.81 -5.03
N VAL A 209 -19.24 -4.39 -3.84
CA VAL A 209 -19.33 -2.99 -3.39
C VAL A 209 -18.06 -2.59 -2.65
N PHE A 210 -17.55 -1.40 -2.95
CA PHE A 210 -16.51 -0.70 -2.20
C PHE A 210 -16.61 0.81 -2.46
N THR A 211 -15.88 1.63 -1.70
CA THR A 211 -16.12 3.08 -1.65
C THR A 211 -14.85 3.87 -1.93
N CYS A 212 -14.92 4.82 -2.88
CA CYS A 212 -13.92 5.88 -3.09
C CYS A 212 -12.45 5.39 -3.06
N ALA A 213 -11.65 5.84 -2.09
CA ALA A 213 -10.22 5.54 -1.94
C ALA A 213 -9.89 4.03 -1.89
N ASP A 214 -10.85 3.15 -1.65
CA ASP A 214 -10.68 1.70 -1.79
C ASP A 214 -10.19 1.28 -3.19
N ILE A 215 -10.47 2.08 -4.23
CA ILE A 215 -10.05 1.79 -5.61
C ILE A 215 -8.54 1.94 -5.83
N LEU A 216 -7.86 2.75 -5.01
CA LEU A 216 -6.42 3.04 -5.12
C LEU A 216 -5.57 1.95 -4.45
N ASN A 217 -6.11 1.26 -3.45
CA ASN A 217 -5.37 0.24 -2.74
C ASN A 217 -5.45 -1.10 -3.48
N PHE A 218 -4.35 -1.49 -4.14
CA PHE A 218 -4.23 -2.69 -5.00
C PHE A 218 -4.39 -4.04 -4.27
N GLY A 219 -4.64 -4.02 -2.96
CA GLY A 219 -4.94 -5.22 -2.17
C GLY A 219 -6.43 -5.45 -1.99
N GLU A 220 -6.98 -4.90 -0.91
CA GLU A 220 -8.29 -5.26 -0.39
C GLU A 220 -9.19 -4.02 -0.17
N PRO A 221 -10.50 -4.10 -0.44
CA PRO A 221 -11.22 -5.26 -0.98
C PRO A 221 -11.32 -5.30 -2.52
N ALA A 222 -10.95 -4.22 -3.21
CA ALA A 222 -11.30 -3.99 -4.62
C ALA A 222 -10.79 -5.09 -5.57
N VAL A 223 -9.51 -5.45 -5.49
CA VAL A 223 -8.92 -6.49 -6.36
C VAL A 223 -9.47 -7.87 -6.02
N SER A 224 -9.62 -8.22 -4.73
CA SER A 224 -10.18 -9.52 -4.35
C SER A 224 -11.62 -9.72 -4.78
N LEU A 225 -12.46 -8.69 -4.78
CA LEU A 225 -13.84 -8.81 -5.28
C LEU A 225 -13.86 -9.32 -6.72
N VAL A 226 -12.97 -8.81 -7.57
CA VAL A 226 -12.85 -9.22 -8.97
C VAL A 226 -12.15 -10.57 -9.12
N GLU A 227 -11.01 -10.76 -8.45
CA GLU A 227 -10.12 -11.91 -8.66
C GLU A 227 -10.48 -13.15 -7.84
N LYS A 228 -10.93 -12.99 -6.59
CA LYS A 228 -11.32 -14.11 -5.73
C LYS A 228 -12.82 -14.38 -5.81
N PHE A 229 -13.64 -13.32 -5.69
CA PHE A 229 -15.11 -13.48 -5.64
C PHE A 229 -15.78 -13.47 -7.00
N LYS A 230 -15.02 -13.13 -8.05
CA LYS A 230 -15.45 -13.20 -9.46
C LYS A 230 -16.75 -12.43 -9.72
N VAL A 231 -16.88 -11.24 -9.15
CA VAL A 231 -18.03 -10.34 -9.40
C VAL A 231 -18.07 -9.92 -10.88
N ASP A 232 -19.29 -9.74 -11.39
CA ASP A 232 -19.54 -9.25 -12.76
C ASP A 232 -19.57 -7.72 -12.80
N THR A 233 -20.08 -7.10 -11.73
CA THR A 233 -20.32 -5.66 -11.63
C THR A 233 -19.94 -5.14 -10.25
N VAL A 234 -19.39 -3.93 -10.17
CA VAL A 234 -19.04 -3.24 -8.93
C VAL A 234 -19.90 -1.99 -8.77
N LEU A 235 -20.51 -1.83 -7.59
CA LEU A 235 -21.13 -0.57 -7.16
C LEU A 235 -20.06 0.29 -6.47
N PHE A 236 -19.93 1.54 -6.89
CA PHE A 236 -18.88 2.43 -6.42
C PHE A 236 -19.42 3.83 -6.07
N PRO A 237 -19.99 3.99 -4.86
CA PRO A 237 -20.22 5.30 -4.27
C PRO A 237 -18.89 6.01 -4.02
N THR A 238 -18.80 7.29 -4.39
CA THR A 238 -17.56 8.06 -4.24
C THR A 238 -17.80 9.55 -4.04
N ALA A 239 -16.89 10.22 -3.33
CA ALA A 239 -16.82 11.68 -3.17
C ALA A 239 -15.41 12.15 -3.53
N TRP A 240 -15.07 12.07 -4.82
CA TRP A 240 -13.69 12.15 -5.31
C TRP A 240 -13.29 13.55 -5.76
N MET A 241 -12.15 14.02 -5.26
CA MET A 241 -11.52 15.26 -5.70
C MET A 241 -10.59 14.99 -6.89
N ASN A 242 -10.86 15.61 -8.02
CA ASN A 242 -10.09 15.40 -9.25
C ASN A 242 -8.66 15.96 -9.10
N THR A 243 -7.67 15.10 -9.37
CA THR A 243 -6.26 15.50 -9.38
C THR A 243 -5.60 15.09 -10.70
N LEU A 244 -5.57 16.02 -11.67
CA LEU A 244 -4.88 15.81 -12.94
C LEU A 244 -3.36 15.75 -12.74
N PRO A 245 -2.62 15.00 -13.59
CA PRO A 245 -3.07 14.41 -14.86
C PRO A 245 -3.51 12.94 -14.80
N LEU A 246 -3.44 12.26 -13.65
CA LEU A 246 -3.68 10.80 -13.56
C LEU A 246 -4.90 10.40 -12.74
N LEU A 247 -5.37 11.27 -11.84
CA LEU A 247 -6.41 10.94 -10.85
C LEU A 247 -7.66 11.80 -11.03
N SER A 248 -8.05 12.09 -12.28
CA SER A 248 -9.43 12.51 -12.55
C SER A 248 -10.37 11.31 -12.38
N ALA A 249 -11.53 11.54 -11.78
CA ALA A 249 -12.52 10.52 -11.48
C ALA A 249 -12.87 9.66 -12.71
N VAL A 250 -13.42 10.26 -13.77
CA VAL A 250 -13.84 9.52 -14.97
C VAL A 250 -12.66 8.82 -15.68
N GLN A 251 -11.47 9.42 -15.65
CA GLN A 251 -10.24 8.84 -16.18
C GLN A 251 -9.91 7.55 -15.45
N TYR A 252 -9.70 7.64 -14.14
CA TYR A 252 -9.22 6.54 -13.33
C TYR A 252 -10.26 5.42 -13.23
N TYR A 253 -11.55 5.75 -13.07
CA TYR A 253 -12.61 4.75 -12.93
C TYR A 253 -12.76 3.92 -14.21
N SER A 254 -12.72 4.57 -15.37
CA SER A 254 -12.81 3.88 -16.66
C SER A 254 -11.60 2.97 -16.89
N ALA A 255 -10.40 3.43 -16.54
CA ALA A 255 -9.16 2.66 -16.65
C ALA A 255 -9.15 1.46 -15.70
N TRP A 256 -9.61 1.64 -14.46
CA TRP A 256 -9.72 0.55 -13.48
C TRP A 256 -10.72 -0.52 -13.95
N ALA A 257 -11.89 -0.13 -14.44
CA ALA A 257 -12.89 -1.05 -14.98
C ALA A 257 -12.36 -1.85 -16.18
N MET A 258 -11.61 -1.19 -17.08
CA MET A 258 -10.97 -1.83 -18.23
C MET A 258 -9.84 -2.79 -17.81
N GLY A 259 -8.95 -2.35 -16.91
CA GLY A 259 -7.82 -3.17 -16.43
C GLY A 259 -8.27 -4.39 -15.63
N MET A 260 -9.27 -4.22 -14.77
CA MET A 260 -9.88 -5.31 -13.99
C MET A 260 -10.91 -6.13 -14.77
N ARG A 261 -11.33 -5.63 -15.95
CA ARG A 261 -12.29 -6.26 -16.88
C ARG A 261 -13.61 -6.61 -16.19
N VAL A 262 -14.20 -5.62 -15.54
CA VAL A 262 -15.46 -5.69 -14.79
C VAL A 262 -16.35 -4.48 -15.13
N ASN A 263 -17.67 -4.62 -14.99
CA ASN A 263 -18.54 -3.44 -15.04
C ASN A 263 -18.36 -2.60 -13.77
N LEU A 264 -18.38 -1.28 -13.88
CA LEU A 264 -18.27 -0.36 -12.74
C LEU A 264 -19.33 0.74 -12.83
N LEU A 265 -20.10 0.91 -11.75
CA LEU A 265 -21.14 1.93 -11.61
C LEU A 265 -20.64 2.97 -10.60
N ALA A 266 -20.03 4.05 -11.09
CA ALA A 266 -19.45 5.11 -10.28
C ALA A 266 -20.42 6.28 -10.12
N ALA A 267 -20.85 6.55 -8.89
CA ALA A 267 -21.70 7.68 -8.56
C ALA A 267 -20.93 8.66 -7.66
N ASN A 268 -20.65 9.85 -8.20
CA ASN A 268 -19.83 10.86 -7.53
C ASN A 268 -20.67 12.03 -7.02
N ILE A 269 -20.08 12.84 -6.16
CA ILE A 269 -20.64 14.12 -5.74
C ILE A 269 -20.44 15.18 -6.84
N HIS A 270 -21.30 16.19 -6.84
CA HIS A 270 -21.19 17.39 -7.67
C HIS A 270 -20.92 18.64 -6.81
N LYS A 271 -19.65 19.01 -6.70
CA LYS A 271 -19.16 20.28 -6.13
C LYS A 271 -17.97 20.80 -6.97
N PRO A 272 -18.25 21.45 -8.13
CA PRO A 272 -17.20 21.97 -9.01
C PRO A 272 -16.20 22.92 -8.36
N HIS A 273 -16.64 23.74 -7.38
CA HIS A 273 -15.75 24.65 -6.66
C HIS A 273 -14.71 23.95 -5.77
N LEU A 274 -14.84 22.63 -5.56
CA LEU A 274 -13.88 21.77 -4.87
C LEU A 274 -13.21 20.77 -5.81
N ASP A 275 -13.33 20.95 -7.14
CA ASP A 275 -12.89 19.97 -8.15
C ASP A 275 -13.54 18.58 -7.98
N ILE A 276 -14.78 18.51 -7.45
CA ILE A 276 -15.53 17.25 -7.26
C ILE A 276 -16.65 17.15 -8.30
N THR A 277 -16.44 16.33 -9.33
CA THR A 277 -17.41 15.93 -10.38
C THR A 277 -16.80 14.72 -11.10
N GLY A 278 -17.61 13.89 -11.74
CA GLY A 278 -17.11 12.77 -12.53
C GLY A 278 -17.78 11.48 -12.14
N SER A 279 -18.91 11.19 -12.79
CA SER A 279 -19.68 9.96 -12.61
C SER A 279 -19.79 9.21 -13.93
N GLY A 280 -20.01 7.89 -13.86
CA GLY A 280 -20.13 7.12 -15.10
C GLY A 280 -20.46 5.66 -14.90
N ILE A 281 -20.79 5.03 -16.03
CA ILE A 281 -21.02 3.60 -16.15
C ILE A 281 -19.99 3.06 -17.14
N PHE A 282 -19.14 2.17 -16.64
CA PHE A 282 -17.99 1.65 -17.36
C PHE A 282 -18.12 0.14 -17.53
N ALA A 283 -17.68 -0.36 -18.69
CA ALA A 283 -17.63 -1.77 -19.04
C ALA A 283 -16.18 -2.19 -19.34
N PRO A 284 -15.86 -3.50 -19.41
CA PRO A 284 -14.50 -3.98 -19.71
C PRO A 284 -13.91 -3.42 -21.01
N GLU A 285 -14.74 -3.14 -22.01
CA GLU A 285 -14.34 -2.58 -23.30
C GLU A 285 -14.19 -1.05 -23.29
N GLY A 286 -14.62 -0.36 -22.24
CA GLY A 286 -14.53 1.09 -22.11
C GLY A 286 -15.79 1.77 -21.51
N PRO A 287 -15.81 3.12 -21.46
CA PRO A 287 -16.93 3.87 -20.91
C PRO A 287 -18.18 3.74 -21.78
N LYS A 288 -19.34 3.43 -21.15
CA LYS A 288 -20.65 3.42 -21.82
C LYS A 288 -21.30 4.80 -21.82
N ILE A 289 -21.24 5.46 -20.67
CA ILE A 289 -21.67 6.84 -20.48
C ILE A 289 -20.91 7.42 -19.30
N TYR A 290 -20.55 8.70 -19.37
CA TYR A 290 -19.94 9.43 -18.26
C TYR A 290 -20.42 10.87 -18.27
N HIS A 291 -20.19 11.56 -17.17
CA HIS A 291 -20.45 12.97 -17.01
C HIS A 291 -19.30 13.61 -16.23
N PHE A 292 -18.85 14.75 -16.73
CA PHE A 292 -17.90 15.62 -16.07
C PHE A 292 -18.35 17.05 -16.34
N ASP A 293 -18.59 17.84 -15.29
CA ASP A 293 -19.11 19.19 -15.42
C ASP A 293 -18.56 20.08 -14.32
N MET A 294 -17.75 21.06 -14.73
CA MET A 294 -17.16 22.07 -13.86
C MET A 294 -17.90 23.42 -13.91
N GLU A 295 -18.93 23.53 -14.76
CA GLU A 295 -19.61 24.79 -15.08
C GLU A 295 -20.93 24.94 -14.30
N THR A 296 -21.74 23.89 -14.24
CA THR A 296 -23.06 23.96 -13.59
C THR A 296 -22.99 23.60 -12.10
N GLN A 297 -24.13 23.58 -11.41
CA GLN A 297 -24.23 23.11 -10.02
C GLN A 297 -25.30 22.03 -9.87
N ASP A 298 -25.77 21.48 -11.00
CA ASP A 298 -26.91 20.58 -11.05
C ASP A 298 -26.45 19.12 -11.00
N GLY A 299 -27.17 18.29 -10.25
CA GLY A 299 -26.93 16.85 -10.27
C GLY A 299 -27.31 16.21 -11.61
N LYS A 300 -26.72 15.05 -11.94
CA LYS A 300 -26.91 14.37 -13.22
C LYS A 300 -27.24 12.89 -13.05
N LEU A 301 -28.34 12.46 -13.65
CA LEU A 301 -28.68 11.04 -13.80
C LEU A 301 -28.10 10.49 -15.11
N LEU A 302 -27.41 9.36 -15.03
CA LEU A 302 -26.88 8.62 -16.18
C LEU A 302 -27.46 7.21 -16.20
N LEU A 303 -27.78 6.72 -17.40
CA LEU A 303 -28.27 5.36 -17.63
C LEU A 303 -27.53 4.72 -18.80
N ALA A 304 -27.20 3.44 -18.68
CA ALA A 304 -26.62 2.65 -19.76
C ALA A 304 -26.95 1.16 -19.63
N GLU A 305 -27.07 0.48 -20.76
CA GLU A 305 -27.19 -0.98 -20.79
C GLU A 305 -25.83 -1.63 -20.60
N LEU A 306 -25.80 -2.69 -19.78
CA LEU A 306 -24.63 -3.50 -19.48
C LEU A 306 -24.94 -4.97 -19.67
N ASP A 307 -23.91 -5.72 -20.05
CA ASP A 307 -23.95 -7.18 -20.05
C ASP A 307 -24.02 -7.71 -18.62
N VAL A 308 -24.93 -8.64 -18.35
CA VAL A 308 -25.10 -9.28 -17.05
C VAL A 308 -23.84 -10.04 -16.63
N HIS A 309 -23.23 -10.75 -17.57
CA HIS A 309 -21.98 -11.48 -17.40
C HIS A 309 -20.98 -11.06 -18.48
N PRO A 310 -20.24 -9.95 -18.29
CA PRO A 310 -19.33 -9.43 -19.30
C PRO A 310 -18.32 -10.47 -19.78
N ARG A 311 -17.92 -11.41 -18.91
CA ARG A 311 -16.97 -12.50 -19.22
C ARG A 311 -17.48 -13.50 -20.27
N LEU A 312 -18.80 -13.55 -20.47
CA LEU A 312 -19.43 -14.38 -21.49
C LEU A 312 -19.66 -13.59 -22.79
N SER A 313 -19.40 -12.28 -22.78
CA SER A 313 -19.56 -11.41 -23.93
C SER A 313 -18.52 -11.75 -25.01
N PRO A 314 -18.90 -11.81 -26.31
CA PRO A 314 -17.94 -11.99 -27.39
C PRO A 314 -16.90 -10.86 -27.49
N THR A 315 -17.23 -9.69 -26.95
CA THR A 315 -16.35 -8.51 -26.90
C THR A 315 -15.51 -8.45 -25.62
N TYR A 316 -15.55 -9.49 -24.77
CA TYR A 316 -14.77 -9.51 -23.53
C TYR A 316 -13.26 -9.49 -23.81
N PRO A 317 -12.51 -8.53 -23.26
CA PRO A 317 -11.09 -8.40 -23.54
C PRO A 317 -10.28 -9.57 -22.95
N PRO A 318 -9.31 -10.12 -23.71
CA PRO A 318 -8.46 -11.19 -23.22
C PRO A 318 -7.57 -10.71 -22.06
N PRO A 319 -7.06 -11.62 -21.21
CA PRO A 319 -6.06 -11.27 -20.20
C PRO A 319 -4.81 -10.68 -20.87
N VAL A 320 -4.27 -9.60 -20.29
CA VAL A 320 -3.11 -8.88 -20.84
C VAL A 320 -1.88 -9.20 -20.01
N ASN A 321 -0.78 -9.56 -20.69
CA ASN A 321 0.54 -9.57 -20.07
C ASN A 321 1.24 -8.25 -20.37
N TRP A 322 1.18 -7.33 -19.40
CA TRP A 322 1.58 -5.94 -19.56
C TRP A 322 3.07 -5.75 -19.91
N SER A 323 3.95 -6.68 -19.56
CA SER A 323 5.39 -6.59 -19.82
C SER A 323 5.86 -7.36 -21.07
N LEU A 324 5.01 -8.21 -21.66
CA LEU A 324 5.41 -9.12 -22.74
C LEU A 324 5.97 -8.40 -23.97
N TYR A 325 5.25 -7.38 -24.46
CA TYR A 325 5.70 -6.61 -25.62
C TYR A 325 6.93 -5.78 -25.28
N ALA A 326 6.90 -5.05 -24.17
CA ALA A 326 7.98 -4.15 -23.75
C ALA A 326 9.32 -4.88 -23.57
N THR A 327 9.32 -6.05 -22.94
CA THR A 327 10.53 -6.86 -22.73
C THR A 327 11.12 -7.45 -24.02
N SER A 328 10.33 -7.53 -25.09
CA SER A 328 10.81 -8.00 -26.41
C SER A 328 11.51 -6.91 -27.22
N LEU A 329 11.31 -5.62 -26.86
CA LEU A 329 11.88 -4.50 -27.56
C LEU A 329 13.36 -4.35 -27.21
N LYS A 330 14.18 -4.02 -28.21
CA LYS A 330 15.58 -3.64 -27.97
C LYS A 330 15.59 -2.28 -27.27
N HIS A 331 16.41 -2.16 -26.21
CA HIS A 331 16.67 -0.88 -25.56
C HIS A 331 17.23 0.11 -26.59
N PHE A 332 16.44 1.12 -26.94
CA PHE A 332 16.92 2.30 -27.62
C PHE A 332 17.46 3.24 -26.55
N ILE A 333 18.79 3.33 -26.45
CA ILE A 333 19.45 4.29 -25.56
C ILE A 333 19.16 5.68 -26.15
N PRO A 334 18.46 6.57 -25.43
CA PRO A 334 18.20 7.90 -25.94
C PRO A 334 19.50 8.69 -26.05
N GLU A 335 19.77 9.29 -27.22
CA GLU A 335 20.76 10.37 -27.39
C GLU A 335 20.24 11.72 -26.81
N THR A 336 19.03 11.73 -26.24
CA THR A 336 18.30 12.92 -25.79
C THR A 336 18.36 13.13 -24.27
N GLN A 337 18.38 14.41 -23.89
CA GLN A 337 18.45 14.89 -22.50
C GLN A 337 17.16 14.58 -21.72
N VAL A 338 17.29 13.89 -20.59
CA VAL A 338 16.20 13.65 -19.63
C VAL A 338 16.15 14.74 -18.56
N PHE A 339 14.99 14.93 -17.93
CA PHE A 339 14.77 15.86 -16.82
C PHE A 339 13.81 15.28 -15.78
N THR A 340 13.81 15.84 -14.58
CA THR A 340 12.87 15.44 -13.51
C THR A 340 11.68 16.38 -13.50
N GLY A 341 10.47 15.82 -13.37
CA GLY A 341 9.22 16.55 -13.16
C GLY A 341 8.39 15.85 -12.09
N SER A 342 7.46 16.56 -11.46
CA SER A 342 6.62 16.00 -10.41
C SER A 342 5.17 15.88 -10.86
N ILE A 343 4.58 14.70 -10.66
CA ILE A 343 3.13 14.48 -10.76
C ILE A 343 2.67 14.10 -9.35
N TYR A 344 1.73 14.86 -8.78
CA TYR A 344 1.14 14.56 -7.48
C TYR A 344 2.19 14.14 -6.43
N PHE A 345 3.22 14.97 -6.27
CA PHE A 345 4.34 14.77 -5.33
C PHE A 345 5.34 13.65 -5.67
N ASP A 346 5.09 12.85 -6.70
CA ASP A 346 5.99 11.81 -7.17
C ASP A 346 6.97 12.34 -8.21
N ASN A 347 8.25 11.99 -8.08
CA ASN A 347 9.31 12.47 -8.98
C ASN A 347 9.51 11.53 -10.18
N PHE A 348 8.96 11.94 -11.31
CA PHE A 348 9.06 11.23 -12.59
C PHE A 348 10.36 11.57 -13.32
N THR A 349 10.87 10.59 -14.06
CA THR A 349 11.91 10.82 -15.07
C THR A 349 11.22 11.10 -16.40
N PHE A 350 11.44 12.28 -16.98
CA PHE A 350 10.82 12.72 -18.23
C PHE A 350 11.84 12.95 -19.34
N MET A 351 11.34 12.92 -20.57
CA MET A 351 11.98 13.47 -21.75
C MET A 351 10.98 14.28 -22.58
N GLU A 352 11.46 15.34 -23.23
CA GLU A 352 10.63 16.16 -24.12
C GLU A 352 10.40 15.45 -25.46
N LEU A 353 9.17 15.49 -25.95
CA LEU A 353 8.82 15.05 -27.30
C LEU A 353 9.11 16.19 -28.30
N THR A 354 10.35 16.27 -28.79
CA THR A 354 10.83 17.37 -29.66
C THR A 354 10.53 17.17 -31.16
N GLN A 355 10.15 15.98 -31.58
CA GLN A 355 9.83 15.66 -32.98
C GLN A 355 8.31 15.60 -33.21
N GLU A 356 7.86 15.55 -34.45
CA GLU A 356 6.44 15.36 -34.80
C GLU A 356 6.03 13.88 -34.69
N ALA A 357 6.97 12.98 -34.93
CA ALA A 357 6.81 11.54 -34.73
C ALA A 357 8.13 10.96 -34.21
N GLY A 358 8.07 9.85 -33.49
CA GLY A 358 9.27 9.13 -33.06
C GLY A 358 8.99 7.95 -32.15
N ASN A 359 10.07 7.22 -31.85
CA ASN A 359 10.09 6.06 -30.97
C ASN A 359 11.08 6.34 -29.84
N PHE A 360 10.60 6.32 -28.60
CA PHE A 360 11.36 6.75 -27.44
C PHE A 360 11.26 5.75 -26.30
N THR A 361 12.29 5.73 -25.47
CA THR A 361 12.35 4.90 -24.25
C THR A 361 12.85 5.75 -23.10
N VAL A 362 12.13 5.70 -21.99
CA VAL A 362 12.52 6.32 -20.71
C VAL A 362 12.43 5.26 -19.63
N CYS A 363 13.44 5.17 -18.79
CA CYS A 363 13.45 4.23 -17.68
C CYS A 363 13.63 4.97 -16.35
N GLN A 364 12.97 4.47 -15.31
CA GLN A 364 13.24 4.83 -13.93
C GLN A 364 13.26 3.55 -13.11
N LYS A 365 14.36 3.32 -12.38
CA LYS A 365 14.63 2.08 -11.63
C LYS A 365 14.37 0.83 -12.47
N GLY A 366 13.41 -0.03 -12.09
CA GLY A 366 13.07 -1.29 -12.77
C GLY A 366 12.07 -1.15 -13.92
N LEU A 367 11.43 0.01 -14.05
CA LEU A 367 10.46 0.28 -15.12
C LEU A 367 11.10 0.99 -16.31
N CYS A 368 11.05 0.37 -17.48
CA CYS A 368 11.32 1.00 -18.77
C CYS A 368 10.02 1.14 -19.56
N CYS A 369 9.71 2.37 -19.95
CA CYS A 369 8.56 2.74 -20.74
C CYS A 369 8.96 2.98 -22.20
N HIS A 370 8.15 2.53 -23.14
CA HIS A 370 8.34 2.72 -24.57
C HIS A 370 7.15 3.43 -25.19
N LEU A 371 7.41 4.48 -25.97
CA LEU A 371 6.41 5.26 -26.69
C LEU A 371 6.76 5.33 -28.17
N SER A 372 5.82 4.95 -29.02
CA SER A 372 5.80 5.28 -30.44
C SER A 372 4.64 6.22 -30.70
N TYR A 373 4.86 7.37 -31.31
CA TYR A 373 3.78 8.34 -31.60
C TYR A 373 3.96 9.07 -32.91
N LYS A 374 2.87 9.65 -33.40
CA LYS A 374 2.81 10.61 -34.48
C LYS A 374 1.75 11.67 -34.17
N MET A 375 2.18 12.92 -34.06
CA MET A 375 1.29 14.09 -33.98
C MET A 375 0.71 14.40 -35.36
N THR A 376 -0.52 14.93 -35.40
CA THR A 376 -1.12 15.45 -36.65
C THR A 376 -0.40 16.71 -37.11
N GLU A 377 0.01 17.56 -36.16
CA GLU A 377 0.85 18.72 -36.37
C GLU A 377 1.62 19.02 -35.08
N LYS A 378 2.93 19.26 -35.17
CA LYS A 378 3.73 19.70 -34.04
C LYS A 378 3.56 21.21 -33.81
N ARG A 379 2.87 21.55 -32.73
CA ARG A 379 2.69 22.94 -32.28
C ARG A 379 3.95 23.48 -31.59
N LYS A 380 4.18 24.79 -31.70
CA LYS A 380 5.32 25.48 -31.05
C LYS A 380 4.98 26.02 -29.66
N ASP A 381 3.69 26.19 -29.38
CA ASP A 381 3.13 26.73 -28.15
C ASP A 381 2.71 25.64 -27.14
N GLU A 382 2.77 24.36 -27.51
CA GLU A 382 2.50 23.22 -26.63
C GLU A 382 3.70 22.28 -26.56
N VAL A 383 4.03 21.84 -25.35
CA VAL A 383 5.09 20.88 -25.08
C VAL A 383 4.47 19.60 -24.53
N TYR A 384 4.95 18.47 -25.01
CA TYR A 384 4.61 17.14 -24.48
C TYR A 384 5.85 16.47 -23.92
N ALA A 385 5.69 15.79 -22.79
CA ALA A 385 6.75 15.02 -22.15
C ALA A 385 6.33 13.56 -22.02
N PHE A 386 7.29 12.66 -22.17
CA PHE A 386 7.15 11.22 -21.97
C PHE A 386 7.99 10.80 -20.76
N GLY A 387 7.40 10.06 -19.83
CA GLY A 387 8.06 9.74 -18.57
C GLY A 387 7.68 8.39 -17.96
N ALA A 388 8.51 8.02 -17.00
CA ALA A 388 8.40 6.79 -16.21
C ALA A 388 8.49 7.12 -14.72
N PHE A 389 7.67 6.41 -13.93
CA PHE A 389 7.75 6.39 -12.47
C PHE A 389 7.78 4.96 -11.93
N ASP A 390 8.66 4.70 -10.98
CA ASP A 390 8.78 3.42 -10.26
C ASP A 390 9.14 3.70 -8.80
N GLY A 391 8.14 3.72 -7.92
CA GLY A 391 8.34 4.14 -6.54
C GLY A 391 7.11 4.09 -5.64
N LEU A 392 7.35 4.31 -4.35
CA LEU A 392 6.32 4.41 -3.33
C LEU A 392 5.76 5.83 -3.29
N HIS A 393 4.44 5.95 -3.45
CA HIS A 393 3.70 7.16 -3.16
C HIS A 393 3.36 7.20 -1.66
N VAL A 394 3.53 8.36 -1.02
CA VAL A 394 3.38 8.52 0.44
C VAL A 394 2.49 9.70 0.87
N VAL A 395 2.14 10.60 -0.06
CA VAL A 395 1.37 11.80 0.26
C VAL A 395 -0.12 11.48 0.16
N GLU A 396 -0.90 11.73 1.22
CA GLU A 396 -2.35 11.42 1.23
C GLU A 396 -2.71 9.91 1.07
N GLY A 397 -1.71 9.02 1.15
CA GLY A 397 -1.86 7.57 1.14
C GLY A 397 -0.52 6.87 0.91
N GLU A 398 -0.40 5.60 1.29
CA GLU A 398 0.81 4.80 1.05
C GLU A 398 0.51 3.66 0.08
N TYR A 399 1.04 3.74 -1.14
CA TYR A 399 0.89 2.71 -2.18
C TYR A 399 2.01 2.77 -3.23
N TYR A 400 2.44 1.61 -3.72
CA TYR A 400 3.50 1.52 -4.73
C TYR A 400 2.95 1.70 -6.14
N LEU A 401 3.62 2.51 -6.97
CA LEU A 401 3.21 2.81 -8.33
C LEU A 401 4.31 2.48 -9.33
N GLN A 402 3.89 1.89 -10.45
CA GLN A 402 4.65 1.85 -11.70
C GLN A 402 3.82 2.52 -12.78
N ILE A 403 4.33 3.62 -13.34
CA ILE A 403 3.57 4.45 -14.29
C ILE A 403 4.43 4.76 -15.51
N CYS A 404 3.88 4.47 -16.68
CA CYS A 404 4.34 5.01 -17.96
C CYS A 404 3.34 6.04 -18.43
N THR A 405 3.76 7.26 -18.72
CA THR A 405 2.85 8.34 -19.13
C THR A 405 3.47 9.24 -20.19
N PHE A 406 2.66 9.74 -21.12
CA PHE A 406 3.00 10.91 -21.91
C PHE A 406 1.88 11.93 -21.77
N LEU A 407 2.26 13.18 -21.55
CA LEU A 407 1.33 14.23 -21.13
C LEU A 407 1.71 15.59 -21.71
N LYS A 408 0.72 16.48 -21.76
CA LYS A 408 0.94 17.89 -22.07
C LYS A 408 1.49 18.61 -20.85
N CYS A 409 2.51 19.43 -21.03
CA CYS A 409 3.01 20.32 -19.98
C CYS A 409 2.15 21.59 -19.91
N ASN A 410 1.99 22.17 -18.71
CA ASN A 410 1.12 23.34 -18.50
C ASN A 410 1.59 24.57 -19.29
N THR A 411 2.91 24.73 -19.40
CA THR A 411 3.55 25.79 -20.18
C THR A 411 4.64 25.20 -21.08
N THR A 412 5.29 26.04 -21.88
CA THR A 412 6.48 25.64 -22.65
C THR A 412 7.72 25.40 -21.77
N ASP A 413 7.68 25.71 -20.48
CA ASP A 413 8.75 25.36 -19.52
C ASP A 413 8.60 23.89 -19.10
N LEU A 414 9.67 23.10 -19.27
CA LEU A 414 9.71 21.68 -18.88
C LEU A 414 9.45 21.44 -17.39
N LYS A 415 9.72 22.43 -16.53
CA LYS A 415 9.39 22.33 -15.09
C LYS A 415 7.90 22.26 -14.81
N SER A 416 7.07 22.64 -15.78
CA SER A 416 5.62 22.60 -15.67
C SER A 416 5.00 21.26 -16.09
N CYS A 417 5.82 20.33 -16.60
CA CYS A 417 5.37 18.98 -16.94
C CYS A 417 5.00 18.19 -15.67
N GLY A 418 3.76 17.72 -15.62
CA GLY A 418 3.17 17.02 -14.46
C GLY A 418 2.20 17.87 -13.62
N GLN A 419 2.11 19.19 -13.89
CA GLN A 419 1.09 20.06 -13.30
C GLN A 419 -0.30 19.82 -13.93
N LYS A 420 -1.37 20.29 -13.25
CA LYS A 420 -2.75 20.28 -13.78
C LYS A 420 -2.83 21.03 -15.12
N VAL A 421 -3.42 20.37 -16.13
CA VAL A 421 -3.67 20.95 -17.46
C VAL A 421 -5.04 20.52 -17.96
N ASP A 422 -5.95 21.48 -18.13
CA ASP A 422 -7.33 21.19 -18.52
C ASP A 422 -7.54 21.16 -20.04
N ALA A 423 -6.74 21.90 -20.81
CA ALA A 423 -6.96 22.06 -22.25
C ALA A 423 -5.71 21.73 -23.09
N ALA A 424 -5.91 21.15 -24.28
CA ALA A 424 -4.86 20.81 -25.23
C ALA A 424 -5.36 20.91 -26.69
N HIS A 425 -4.49 21.34 -27.61
CA HIS A 425 -4.84 21.49 -29.04
C HIS A 425 -4.13 20.49 -29.94
N THR A 426 -2.98 19.96 -29.51
CA THR A 426 -2.21 18.95 -30.27
C THR A 426 -3.01 17.66 -30.37
N ARG A 427 -3.14 17.14 -31.58
CA ARG A 427 -3.78 15.85 -31.89
C ARG A 427 -2.73 14.84 -32.28
N PHE A 428 -3.03 13.56 -32.04
CA PHE A 428 -2.16 12.44 -32.39
C PHE A 428 -2.86 11.57 -33.44
N ASP A 429 -2.20 11.36 -34.58
CA ASP A 429 -2.65 10.42 -35.62
C ASP A 429 -2.57 8.97 -35.10
N SER A 430 -1.56 8.69 -34.26
CA SER A 430 -1.33 7.37 -33.67
C SER A 430 -0.43 7.48 -32.44
N PHE A 431 -0.65 6.61 -31.46
CA PHE A 431 0.29 6.36 -30.37
C PHE A 431 0.29 4.88 -29.97
N SER A 432 1.38 4.43 -29.37
CA SER A 432 1.53 3.10 -28.77
C SER A 432 2.44 3.23 -27.56
N LEU A 433 1.91 2.91 -26.39
CA LEU A 433 2.59 3.00 -25.09
C LEU A 433 2.68 1.62 -24.46
N SER A 434 3.84 1.28 -23.90
CA SER A 434 4.07 0.02 -23.18
C SER A 434 5.15 0.18 -22.13
N GLY A 435 5.22 -0.73 -21.17
CA GLY A 435 6.24 -0.69 -20.11
C GLY A 435 6.59 -2.07 -19.57
N THR A 436 7.79 -2.20 -18.99
CA THR A 436 8.25 -3.44 -18.34
C THR A 436 7.65 -3.60 -16.94
N PHE A 437 6.32 -3.49 -16.83
CA PHE A 437 5.61 -3.56 -15.56
C PHE A 437 5.85 -4.89 -14.83
N ASN A 438 6.14 -4.82 -13.52
CA ASN A 438 6.31 -5.97 -12.64
C ASN A 438 5.01 -6.34 -11.90
N THR A 439 3.87 -5.91 -12.43
CA THR A 439 2.53 -6.16 -11.89
C THR A 439 1.59 -6.61 -13.01
N SER A 440 0.56 -7.37 -12.64
CA SER A 440 -0.54 -7.71 -13.56
C SER A 440 -1.69 -6.70 -13.51
N TYR A 441 -1.66 -5.77 -12.54
CA TYR A 441 -2.68 -4.74 -12.35
C TYR A 441 -2.18 -3.41 -12.93
N VAL A 442 -2.53 -3.15 -14.18
CA VAL A 442 -2.23 -1.90 -14.88
C VAL A 442 -3.53 -1.34 -15.43
N PHE A 443 -3.74 -0.04 -15.25
CA PHE A 443 -4.98 0.64 -15.62
C PHE A 443 -4.69 1.58 -16.79
N PRO A 444 -5.21 1.28 -18.01
CA PRO A 444 -4.92 2.06 -19.22
C PRO A 444 -5.74 3.35 -19.25
N GLU A 445 -5.07 4.50 -19.19
CA GLU A 445 -5.71 5.81 -19.18
C GLU A 445 -5.51 6.57 -20.49
N VAL A 446 -6.60 7.16 -21.00
CA VAL A 446 -6.56 8.13 -22.11
C VAL A 446 -7.54 9.24 -21.77
N LEU A 447 -7.01 10.44 -21.57
CA LEU A 447 -7.78 11.64 -21.29
C LEU A 447 -7.48 12.70 -22.35
N LEU A 448 -8.54 13.19 -22.98
CA LEU A 448 -8.50 14.26 -23.97
C LEU A 448 -8.66 15.63 -23.30
N THR A 449 -8.55 16.69 -24.09
CA THR A 449 -8.83 18.06 -23.66
C THR A 449 -10.20 18.17 -22.97
N GLU A 450 -10.30 19.05 -21.99
CA GLU A 450 -11.51 19.31 -21.20
C GLU A 450 -12.01 18.07 -20.43
N THR A 451 -11.08 17.20 -20.01
CA THR A 451 -11.36 15.98 -19.22
C THR A 451 -12.36 15.04 -19.91
N GLN A 452 -12.27 14.96 -21.24
CA GLN A 452 -13.09 14.05 -22.05
C GLN A 452 -12.42 12.68 -22.17
N LEU A 453 -13.19 11.59 -22.03
CA LEU A 453 -12.71 10.24 -22.32
C LEU A 453 -12.69 9.99 -23.84
N ALA A 454 -11.95 8.97 -24.27
CA ALA A 454 -11.79 8.60 -25.68
C ALA A 454 -12.43 7.24 -26.03
N PRO A 455 -13.76 7.05 -25.87
CA PRO A 455 -14.42 5.77 -26.11
C PRO A 455 -14.21 5.28 -27.55
N GLY A 456 -13.63 4.09 -27.71
CA GLY A 456 -13.44 3.45 -29.01
C GLY A 456 -12.31 4.04 -29.86
N GLU A 457 -11.56 5.02 -29.35
CA GLU A 457 -10.40 5.61 -30.06
C GLU A 457 -9.07 4.90 -29.73
N PHE A 458 -9.04 4.07 -28.69
CA PHE A 458 -7.88 3.28 -28.30
C PHE A 458 -8.26 1.84 -27.95
N GLN A 459 -7.25 0.96 -27.93
CA GLN A 459 -7.42 -0.44 -27.55
C GLN A 459 -6.16 -0.94 -26.84
N VAL A 460 -6.33 -1.94 -25.98
CA VAL A 460 -5.22 -2.65 -25.31
C VAL A 460 -4.97 -3.98 -26.04
N SER A 461 -3.74 -4.18 -26.50
CA SER A 461 -3.35 -5.44 -27.16
C SER A 461 -2.86 -6.48 -26.14
N GLY A 462 -3.30 -7.73 -26.31
CA GLY A 462 -2.78 -8.88 -25.57
C GLY A 462 -1.64 -9.64 -26.27
N THR A 463 -1.21 -9.20 -27.47
CA THR A 463 -0.21 -9.89 -28.30
C THR A 463 1.09 -9.10 -28.41
N SER A 464 2.20 -9.80 -28.70
CA SER A 464 3.54 -9.23 -28.88
C SER A 464 3.74 -8.47 -30.20
N ASP A 465 2.72 -8.37 -31.06
CA ASP A 465 2.83 -7.78 -32.39
C ASP A 465 2.01 -6.49 -32.51
N ALA A 466 2.70 -5.35 -32.48
CA ALA A 466 2.12 -4.02 -32.75
C ALA A 466 1.60 -3.86 -34.19
N SER A 467 1.94 -4.79 -35.09
CA SER A 467 1.58 -4.79 -36.51
C SER A 467 0.13 -5.21 -36.81
N GLU A 468 -0.56 -5.89 -35.89
CA GLU A 468 -1.96 -6.29 -36.10
C GLU A 468 -2.97 -5.14 -35.85
N VAL A 469 -2.59 -4.09 -35.10
CA VAL A 469 -3.46 -2.94 -34.82
C VAL A 469 -3.81 -2.16 -36.09
N ASN A 470 -2.91 -2.12 -37.09
CA ASN A 470 -3.20 -1.51 -38.39
C ASN A 470 -3.91 -2.45 -39.39
N SER A 471 -4.04 -3.74 -39.08
CA SER A 471 -4.48 -4.75 -40.05
C SER A 471 -6.00 -4.94 -40.14
N ASN A 472 -6.76 -4.51 -39.13
CA ASN A 472 -8.22 -4.63 -39.14
C ASN A 472 -8.94 -3.54 -39.95
N HIS A 473 -8.20 -2.58 -40.53
CA HIS A 473 -8.77 -1.63 -41.49
C HIS A 473 -8.36 -1.87 -42.95
N GLU A 474 -7.36 -2.74 -43.21
CA GLU A 474 -6.81 -3.02 -44.54
C GLU A 474 -6.99 -4.48 -44.98
N GLN A 475 -8.20 -5.02 -44.85
CA GLN A 475 -8.55 -6.28 -45.50
C GLN A 475 -8.79 -6.08 -47.01
N ARG A 476 -7.73 -5.81 -47.79
CA ARG A 476 -7.65 -6.05 -49.26
C ARG A 476 -6.27 -5.65 -49.83
N LYS A 477 -5.31 -6.58 -49.83
CA LYS A 477 -4.53 -6.99 -51.04
C LYS A 477 -3.43 -8.00 -50.66
N LYS A 478 -3.43 -9.09 -51.42
CA LYS A 478 -2.43 -10.17 -51.42
C LYS A 478 -1.07 -9.67 -51.91
N ASN A 479 0.03 -10.19 -51.36
CA ASN A 479 0.97 -11.06 -52.09
C ASN A 479 2.13 -11.58 -51.21
N TYR A 480 2.48 -12.84 -51.48
CA TYR A 480 3.57 -13.65 -50.92
C TYR A 480 4.99 -13.16 -51.33
N ILE A 481 6.05 -13.60 -50.62
CA ILE A 481 7.26 -14.27 -51.16
C ILE A 481 8.23 -14.71 -50.02
N LEU A 482 8.84 -15.89 -50.20
CA LEU A 482 9.77 -16.63 -49.32
C LEU A 482 11.26 -16.20 -49.40
N PHE A 483 11.98 -16.38 -48.27
CA PHE A 483 13.38 -16.85 -47.96
C PHE A 483 14.44 -17.04 -49.08
N PRO A 484 15.80 -16.98 -48.83
CA PRO A 484 16.51 -17.81 -47.82
C PRO A 484 17.90 -17.39 -47.23
N LYS A 485 18.37 -18.25 -46.31
CA LYS A 485 19.67 -18.44 -45.58
C LYS A 485 20.96 -18.59 -46.43
N HIS A 486 22.12 -18.24 -45.84
CA HIS A 486 23.42 -18.99 -45.84
C HIS A 486 24.38 -18.45 -44.74
N ARG A 487 24.94 -19.25 -43.79
CA ARG A 487 26.23 -20.03 -43.73
C ARG A 487 27.49 -19.17 -44.05
N GLY A 488 28.63 -19.18 -43.34
CA GLY A 488 29.16 -19.98 -42.23
C GLY A 488 30.58 -19.53 -41.77
N LEU A 489 31.19 -20.34 -40.88
CA LEU A 489 32.45 -20.25 -40.10
C LEU A 489 33.76 -19.75 -40.74
N SER A 490 34.69 -19.25 -39.90
CA SER A 490 36.07 -19.79 -39.77
C SER A 490 36.83 -19.34 -38.49
N MET A 491 37.53 -20.29 -37.86
CA MET A 491 38.49 -20.15 -36.73
C MET A 491 39.86 -19.62 -37.17
N VAL A 492 40.59 -18.96 -36.27
CA VAL A 492 42.07 -18.89 -36.26
C VAL A 492 42.58 -18.91 -34.81
N SER A 493 43.72 -19.57 -34.57
CA SER A 493 44.30 -19.99 -33.28
C SER A 493 45.74 -19.48 -33.04
N PHE A 494 46.01 -19.01 -31.79
CA PHE A 494 47.25 -19.01 -30.95
C PHE A 494 48.57 -18.33 -31.47
N PRO A 495 49.60 -17.98 -30.62
CA PRO A 495 49.88 -18.36 -29.22
C PRO A 495 50.45 -17.31 -28.21
N GLN A 496 50.15 -17.52 -26.92
CA GLN A 496 51.01 -17.69 -25.72
C GLN A 496 52.26 -16.80 -25.44
N SER A 497 52.23 -16.03 -24.34
CA SER A 497 53.32 -15.89 -23.34
C SER A 497 52.88 -15.12 -22.08
N TRP A 498 52.65 -15.82 -20.96
CA TRP A 498 52.51 -15.21 -19.63
C TRP A 498 53.37 -15.98 -18.63
N SER A 499 54.51 -15.39 -18.29
CA SER A 499 55.30 -15.69 -17.11
C SER A 499 56.12 -14.43 -16.84
N VAL A 500 56.19 -14.03 -15.56
CA VAL A 500 56.81 -12.81 -15.00
C VAL A 500 55.80 -11.70 -14.72
N PHE A 501 55.07 -11.83 -13.61
CA PHE A 501 54.73 -10.72 -12.71
C PHE A 501 54.36 -11.30 -11.33
N ALA A 502 55.28 -12.06 -10.75
CA ALA A 502 55.22 -12.53 -9.38
C ALA A 502 56.46 -12.01 -8.65
N LEU A 503 56.55 -10.68 -8.44
CA LEU A 503 57.58 -10.08 -7.57
C LEU A 503 57.39 -8.57 -7.29
N ILE A 504 56.16 -8.05 -7.23
CA ILE A 504 55.89 -6.73 -6.63
C ILE A 504 54.53 -6.77 -5.92
N LEU A 505 54.45 -7.44 -4.77
CA LEU A 505 53.42 -7.15 -3.77
C LEU A 505 53.88 -7.58 -2.37
N GLY A 506 55.12 -7.24 -2.03
CA GLY A 506 55.62 -7.26 -0.67
C GLY A 506 55.85 -5.83 -0.23
N MET A 507 54.81 -5.17 0.32
CA MET A 507 54.84 -4.07 1.29
C MET A 507 53.50 -3.32 1.31
N SER A 508 52.49 -3.95 1.89
CA SER A 508 51.48 -3.25 2.67
C SER A 508 50.99 -4.21 3.76
N LEU A 509 51.41 -3.96 5.00
CA LEU A 509 50.77 -4.52 6.19
C LEU A 509 49.36 -3.92 6.27
N GLY A 510 48.43 -4.46 5.49
CA GLY A 510 47.01 -4.23 5.68
C GLY A 510 46.54 -5.07 6.86
N ALA A 511 45.79 -4.46 7.77
CA ALA A 511 45.14 -5.16 8.87
C ALA A 511 44.46 -6.43 8.34
N PHE A 512 44.79 -7.59 8.90
CA PHE A 512 44.09 -8.83 8.59
C PHE A 512 42.63 -8.65 9.00
N ALA A 513 41.72 -8.58 8.02
CA ALA A 513 40.29 -8.65 8.29
C ALA A 513 40.01 -10.01 8.95
N LEU A 514 39.20 -10.01 10.00
CA LEU A 514 38.81 -11.24 10.67
C LEU A 514 37.81 -11.98 9.78
N ASP A 515 38.00 -13.28 9.58
CA ASP A 515 37.04 -14.10 8.84
C ASP A 515 35.72 -14.29 9.60
N LYS A 516 35.78 -14.21 10.94
CA LYS A 516 34.65 -14.38 11.86
C LYS A 516 34.71 -13.42 13.04
N TYR A 517 33.56 -13.16 13.65
CA TYR A 517 33.45 -12.39 14.89
C TYR A 517 32.37 -12.95 15.81
N ILE A 518 32.45 -12.58 17.09
CA ILE A 518 31.48 -12.94 18.11
C ILE A 518 30.51 -11.76 18.29
N ALA A 519 29.23 -11.99 18.01
CA ALA A 519 28.14 -11.04 18.18
C ALA A 519 27.40 -11.28 19.49
N ALA A 520 26.88 -10.21 20.09
CA ALA A 520 25.97 -10.26 21.21
C ALA A 520 24.72 -9.41 20.97
N VAL A 521 23.58 -9.86 21.48
CA VAL A 521 22.34 -9.07 21.57
C VAL A 521 21.75 -9.23 22.96
N TYR A 522 21.13 -8.18 23.49
CA TYR A 522 20.55 -8.20 24.83
C TYR A 522 19.04 -7.90 24.78
N GLU A 523 18.24 -8.91 25.10
CA GLU A 523 16.81 -8.73 25.36
C GLU A 523 16.65 -8.02 26.72
N HIS A 524 16.15 -6.78 26.72
CA HIS A 524 16.13 -5.94 27.93
C HIS A 524 14.75 -5.84 28.55
N SER A 525 14.60 -6.24 29.81
CA SER A 525 13.42 -5.91 30.62
C SER A 525 13.47 -4.44 31.03
N VAL A 526 12.93 -3.59 30.15
CA VAL A 526 13.00 -2.14 30.28
C VAL A 526 12.23 -1.66 31.51
N ILE A 527 12.89 -0.82 32.32
CA ILE A 527 12.20 -0.07 33.37
C ILE A 527 11.47 1.07 32.67
N LEU A 528 10.14 1.09 32.77
CA LEU A 528 9.28 2.10 32.15
C LEU A 528 9.02 3.28 33.08
N ALA A 529 8.97 4.48 32.51
CA ALA A 529 8.55 5.67 33.22
C ALA A 529 7.04 5.62 33.51
N GLU A 530 6.62 6.20 34.63
CA GLU A 530 5.20 6.39 34.92
C GLU A 530 4.58 7.35 33.91
N ARG A 531 3.31 7.12 33.54
CA ARG A 531 2.60 8.05 32.64
C ARG A 531 2.31 9.34 33.39
N THR A 532 2.98 10.42 33.00
CA THR A 532 2.74 11.77 33.51
C THR A 532 2.21 12.67 32.41
N THR A 533 1.37 13.64 32.77
CA THR A 533 0.89 14.69 31.84
C THR A 533 1.82 15.90 31.81
N LYS A 534 2.84 15.93 32.69
CA LYS A 534 3.81 17.01 32.82
C LYS A 534 5.22 16.50 32.59
N PRO A 535 6.08 17.25 31.86
CA PRO A 535 7.49 16.92 31.71
C PRO A 535 8.20 16.90 33.06
N VAL A 536 9.07 15.93 33.26
CA VAL A 536 10.02 15.88 34.39
C VAL A 536 11.20 16.82 34.12
N SER A 537 12.03 17.09 35.12
CA SER A 537 13.29 17.79 34.90
C SER A 537 14.31 16.92 34.14
N SER A 538 15.25 17.53 33.42
CA SER A 538 16.33 16.79 32.74
C SER A 538 17.21 15.98 33.72
N GLU A 539 17.33 16.43 34.98
CA GLU A 539 18.06 15.70 36.01
C GLU A 539 17.31 14.44 36.47
N GLU A 540 15.99 14.52 36.61
CA GLU A 540 15.13 13.35 36.88
C GLU A 540 15.11 12.37 35.71
N ALA A 541 14.99 12.87 34.48
CA ALA A 541 15.07 12.06 33.27
C ALA A 541 16.41 11.33 33.18
N LEU A 542 17.53 12.02 33.40
CA LEU A 542 18.86 11.41 33.42
C LEU A 542 19.01 10.37 34.53
N LYS A 543 18.52 10.66 35.74
CA LYS A 543 18.52 9.69 36.85
C LYS A 543 17.70 8.45 36.52
N PHE A 544 16.59 8.61 35.80
CA PHE A 544 15.78 7.49 35.33
C PHE A 544 16.51 6.67 34.26
N MET A 545 17.01 7.32 33.20
CA MET A 545 17.77 6.67 32.13
C MET A 545 18.95 5.87 32.68
N ASN A 546 19.65 6.42 33.68
CA ASN A 546 20.77 5.75 34.33
C ASN A 546 20.39 4.40 34.96
N LYS A 547 19.16 4.21 35.44
CA LYS A 547 18.71 2.91 35.98
C LYS A 547 18.69 1.82 34.91
N ASN A 548 18.19 2.14 33.72
CA ASN A 548 18.22 1.21 32.59
C ASN A 548 19.67 1.00 32.11
N MET A 549 20.45 2.08 32.03
CA MET A 549 21.86 2.00 31.61
C MET A 549 22.71 1.16 32.57
N ASP A 550 22.42 1.13 33.87
CA ASP A 550 23.12 0.25 34.83
C ASP A 550 22.96 -1.24 34.43
N ILE A 551 21.77 -1.64 33.99
CA ILE A 551 21.47 -3.01 33.54
C ILE A 551 22.18 -3.31 32.21
N LEU A 552 22.06 -2.39 31.25
CA LEU A 552 22.72 -2.52 29.95
C LEU A 552 24.25 -2.59 30.09
N GLU A 553 24.83 -1.83 31.03
CA GLU A 553 26.27 -1.85 31.30
C GLU A 553 26.75 -3.22 31.80
N GLU A 554 25.97 -3.90 32.64
CA GLU A 554 26.30 -5.25 33.09
C GLU A 554 26.17 -6.28 31.96
N ALA A 555 25.21 -6.12 31.05
CA ALA A 555 25.12 -6.94 29.83
C ALA A 555 26.34 -6.72 28.93
N VAL A 556 26.75 -5.47 28.70
CA VAL A 556 27.96 -5.10 27.94
C VAL A 556 29.22 -5.71 28.55
N LYS A 557 29.42 -5.56 29.88
CA LYS A 557 30.55 -6.18 30.61
C LYS A 557 30.56 -7.69 30.45
N THR A 558 29.39 -8.32 30.55
CA THR A 558 29.26 -9.78 30.47
C THR A 558 29.52 -10.30 29.05
N ALA A 559 29.06 -9.58 28.02
CA ALA A 559 29.36 -9.89 26.62
C ALA A 559 30.85 -9.73 26.31
N ALA A 560 31.47 -8.64 26.76
CA ALA A 560 32.90 -8.39 26.57
C ALA A 560 33.77 -9.46 27.26
N LYS A 561 33.41 -9.89 28.48
CA LYS A 561 34.08 -11.01 29.17
C LYS A 561 33.98 -12.33 28.41
N GLN A 562 32.93 -12.51 27.62
CA GLN A 562 32.73 -13.68 26.76
C GLN A 562 33.34 -13.51 25.35
N GLY A 563 34.09 -12.43 25.10
CA GLY A 563 34.79 -12.19 23.86
C GLY A 563 33.94 -11.61 22.73
N ALA A 564 32.75 -11.08 23.03
CA ALA A 564 31.94 -10.41 22.02
C ALA A 564 32.65 -9.16 21.48
N HIS A 565 32.61 -9.00 20.15
CA HIS A 565 33.21 -7.88 19.43
C HIS A 565 32.23 -6.71 19.33
N ILE A 566 30.93 -7.01 19.29
CA ILE A 566 29.83 -6.05 19.21
C ILE A 566 28.65 -6.54 20.05
N ILE A 567 27.96 -5.60 20.70
CA ILE A 567 26.69 -5.84 21.39
C ILE A 567 25.63 -4.83 20.91
N VAL A 568 24.44 -5.34 20.60
CA VAL A 568 23.25 -4.54 20.31
C VAL A 568 22.33 -4.55 21.52
N THR A 569 21.80 -3.37 21.87
CA THR A 569 20.74 -3.20 22.87
C THR A 569 19.43 -2.73 22.21
N PRO A 570 18.27 -2.89 22.87
CA PRO A 570 16.98 -2.68 22.21
C PRO A 570 16.64 -1.23 21.93
N GLU A 571 15.66 -1.05 21.03
CA GLU A 571 14.94 0.22 20.85
C GLU A 571 14.25 0.61 22.15
N ASP A 572 14.25 1.91 22.47
CA ASP A 572 13.68 2.47 23.70
C ASP A 572 14.22 1.84 25.00
N GLY A 573 15.33 1.10 24.93
CA GLY A 573 15.88 0.37 26.08
C GLY A 573 16.38 1.28 27.22
N ILE A 574 16.56 2.58 26.96
CA ILE A 574 17.06 3.56 27.94
C ILE A 574 15.92 4.30 28.65
N TYR A 575 14.84 4.67 27.94
CA TYR A 575 13.77 5.52 28.46
C TYR A 575 12.35 4.95 28.32
N GLY A 576 12.13 3.89 27.53
CA GLY A 576 10.82 3.31 27.24
C GLY A 576 10.02 4.09 26.19
N PHE A 577 8.71 3.83 26.07
CA PHE A 577 7.91 4.32 24.92
C PHE A 577 6.59 4.98 25.33
N ARG A 578 6.51 5.54 26.54
CA ARG A 578 5.27 6.15 27.09
C ARG A 578 5.36 7.67 27.17
N PHE A 579 5.47 8.32 26.02
CA PHE A 579 5.70 9.77 25.95
C PHE A 579 4.76 10.51 24.99
N THR A 580 4.76 11.83 25.15
CA THR A 580 4.37 12.86 24.19
C THR A 580 5.61 13.67 23.83
N ARG A 581 5.53 14.53 22.81
CA ARG A 581 6.64 15.44 22.45
C ARG A 581 7.21 16.20 23.65
N GLU A 582 6.36 16.77 24.50
CA GLU A 582 6.79 17.57 25.65
C GLU A 582 7.37 16.73 26.77
N THR A 583 6.77 15.57 27.04
CA THR A 583 7.21 14.69 28.15
C THR A 583 8.48 13.92 27.80
N LEU A 584 8.74 13.69 26.51
CA LEU A 584 9.98 13.10 26.02
C LEU A 584 11.16 14.08 26.02
N TYR A 585 10.91 15.37 25.76
CA TYR A 585 11.97 16.38 25.60
C TYR A 585 13.10 16.36 26.65
N PRO A 586 12.83 16.15 27.97
CA PRO A 586 13.88 16.06 29.00
C PRO A 586 14.85 14.89 28.84
N TYR A 587 14.47 13.84 28.09
CA TYR A 587 15.27 12.64 27.82
C TYR A 587 16.16 12.76 26.58
N LEU A 588 15.98 13.80 25.76
CA LEU A 588 16.67 13.98 24.49
C LEU A 588 18.02 14.71 24.62
N GLU A 589 19.01 14.28 23.85
CA GLU A 589 20.30 14.96 23.68
C GLU A 589 20.45 15.45 22.23
N ASP A 590 21.29 16.45 21.98
CA ASP A 590 21.64 16.85 20.61
C ASP A 590 22.82 15.99 20.14
N ILE A 591 22.53 14.98 19.31
CA ILE A 591 23.51 14.00 18.85
C ILE A 591 24.20 14.51 17.58
N PRO A 592 25.53 14.79 17.59
CA PRO A 592 26.21 15.32 16.42
C PRO A 592 26.36 14.25 15.33
N ASP A 593 26.59 14.72 14.09
CA ASP A 593 26.94 13.82 12.98
C ASP A 593 28.30 13.12 13.26
N PRO A 594 28.43 11.80 13.08
CA PRO A 594 29.69 11.07 13.32
C PRO A 594 30.93 11.65 12.62
N GLN A 595 30.76 12.41 11.53
CA GLN A 595 31.84 13.12 10.83
C GLN A 595 32.62 14.09 11.72
N VAL A 596 32.05 14.55 12.85
CA VAL A 596 32.77 15.39 13.83
C VAL A 596 33.94 14.66 14.51
N ASN A 597 34.08 13.35 14.29
CA ASN A 597 35.14 12.48 14.81
C ASN A 597 35.32 12.65 16.32
N TRP A 598 34.27 12.33 17.07
CA TRP A 598 34.21 12.57 18.50
C TRP A 598 34.22 11.28 19.31
N ILE A 599 34.99 11.29 20.40
CA ILE A 599 35.02 10.25 21.44
C ILE A 599 34.47 10.89 22.72
N PRO A 600 33.16 10.78 22.99
CA PRO A 600 32.54 11.42 24.16
C PRO A 600 33.23 11.10 25.49
N CYS A 601 33.71 9.87 25.68
CA CYS A 601 34.40 9.48 26.90
C CYS A 601 35.75 10.20 27.12
N SER A 602 36.43 10.59 26.06
CA SER A 602 37.71 11.33 26.15
C SER A 602 37.54 12.84 26.21
N ASP A 603 36.48 13.35 25.57
CA ASP A 603 36.23 14.78 25.39
C ASP A 603 34.74 15.11 25.69
N PRO A 604 34.31 14.96 26.95
CA PRO A 604 32.90 15.10 27.33
C PRO A 604 32.39 16.55 27.30
N GLU A 605 33.28 17.54 27.18
CA GLU A 605 32.92 18.95 27.22
C GLU A 605 32.49 19.51 25.85
N ARG A 606 32.85 18.84 24.74
CA ARG A 606 32.76 19.38 23.38
C ARG A 606 31.34 19.76 22.92
N PHE A 607 30.34 18.97 23.29
CA PHE A 607 28.94 19.13 22.84
C PHE A 607 27.96 19.09 24.02
N LYS A 608 28.32 19.69 25.17
CA LYS A 608 27.44 19.63 26.34
C LYS A 608 26.08 20.31 26.11
N PRO A 609 24.99 19.79 26.72
CA PRO A 609 24.94 18.62 27.60
C PRO A 609 24.68 17.29 26.87
N THR A 610 25.57 16.30 27.05
CA THR A 610 25.48 14.95 26.42
C THR A 610 25.86 13.77 27.36
N PRO A 611 25.35 13.72 28.61
CA PRO A 611 25.73 12.68 29.58
C PRO A 611 25.44 11.23 29.16
N VAL A 612 24.38 10.95 28.40
CA VAL A 612 24.02 9.61 27.92
C VAL A 612 25.02 9.16 26.86
N LEU A 613 25.35 10.00 25.87
CA LEU A 613 26.39 9.69 24.87
C LEU A 613 27.76 9.47 25.52
N VAL A 614 28.12 10.29 26.51
CA VAL A 614 29.37 10.11 27.28
C VAL A 614 29.41 8.76 27.97
N ARG A 615 28.30 8.38 28.62
CA ARG A 615 28.24 7.10 29.33
C ARG A 615 28.31 5.91 28.37
N LEU A 616 27.56 5.92 27.25
CA LEU A 616 27.63 4.87 26.23
C LEU A 616 29.02 4.74 25.60
N SER A 617 29.66 5.87 25.27
CA SER A 617 31.04 5.90 24.78
C SER A 617 32.03 5.28 25.77
N CYS A 618 31.88 5.57 27.08
CA CYS A 618 32.70 4.96 28.11
C CYS A 618 32.41 3.47 28.30
N MET A 619 31.15 3.03 28.18
CA MET A 619 30.82 1.59 28.21
C MET A 619 31.56 0.84 27.10
N ALA A 620 31.56 1.38 25.88
CA ALA A 620 32.26 0.78 24.75
C ALA A 620 33.78 0.75 24.99
N ARG A 621 34.36 1.90 25.36
CA ARG A 621 35.80 2.06 25.58
C ARG A 621 36.36 1.20 26.72
N HIS A 622 35.69 1.20 27.88
CA HIS A 622 36.17 0.48 29.06
C HIS A 622 36.10 -1.03 28.89
N ASN A 623 35.21 -1.53 28.05
CA ASN A 623 35.03 -2.94 27.79
C ASN A 623 35.65 -3.40 26.46
N ASN A 624 36.25 -2.49 25.68
CA ASN A 624 36.85 -2.75 24.38
C ASN A 624 35.90 -3.52 23.43
N ILE A 625 34.66 -3.06 23.35
CA ILE A 625 33.57 -3.69 22.56
C ILE A 625 32.80 -2.61 21.80
N TYR A 626 32.32 -2.92 20.60
CA TYR A 626 31.38 -2.03 19.90
C TYR A 626 30.02 -2.07 20.61
N VAL A 627 29.44 -0.90 20.89
CA VAL A 627 28.14 -0.77 21.56
C VAL A 627 27.17 -0.08 20.63
N VAL A 628 26.04 -0.73 20.36
CA VAL A 628 24.92 -0.16 19.63
C VAL A 628 23.76 0.01 20.59
N ALA A 629 23.22 1.22 20.66
CA ALA A 629 22.10 1.55 21.52
C ALA A 629 21.12 2.48 20.82
N ASN A 630 19.89 2.49 21.31
CA ASN A 630 18.87 3.44 20.89
C ASN A 630 18.65 4.51 21.95
N MET A 631 18.63 5.76 21.53
CA MET A 631 18.31 6.91 22.37
C MET A 631 17.54 7.99 21.57
N GLY A 632 17.13 9.08 22.22
CA GLY A 632 16.40 10.15 21.55
C GLY A 632 17.31 11.33 21.17
N ASP A 633 17.20 11.81 19.94
CA ASP A 633 17.88 13.01 19.46
C ASP A 633 16.94 14.21 19.44
N LYS A 634 17.46 15.42 19.69
CA LYS A 634 16.77 16.69 19.43
C LYS A 634 17.59 17.59 18.52
N LYS A 635 16.92 18.22 17.56
CA LYS A 635 17.52 19.19 16.64
C LYS A 635 16.72 20.49 16.67
N PRO A 636 17.23 21.56 17.32
CA PRO A 636 16.58 22.87 17.29
C PRO A 636 16.41 23.36 15.85
N CYS A 637 15.27 23.94 15.53
CA CYS A 637 14.98 24.51 14.22
C CYS A 637 14.24 25.84 14.37
N ASN A 638 14.30 26.67 13.33
CA ASN A 638 13.66 27.98 13.28
C ASN A 638 12.60 28.02 12.18
N PHE A 639 11.73 29.03 12.21
CA PHE A 639 10.69 29.29 11.20
C PHE A 639 11.19 29.48 9.76
N THR A 640 12.50 29.61 9.56
CA THR A 640 13.14 29.64 8.24
C THR A 640 13.23 28.26 7.59
N ASP A 641 13.17 27.19 8.40
CA ASP A 641 13.02 25.82 7.93
C ASP A 641 11.52 25.51 7.80
N PRO A 642 10.99 25.32 6.57
CA PRO A 642 9.57 25.08 6.34
C PRO A 642 9.09 23.74 6.93
N GLY A 643 9.98 22.80 7.25
CA GLY A 643 9.65 21.54 7.90
C GLY A 643 9.66 21.60 9.43
N CYS A 644 10.09 22.72 10.01
CA CYS A 644 10.28 22.83 11.46
C CYS A 644 8.96 22.68 12.22
N PRO A 645 8.84 21.73 13.17
CA PRO A 645 7.65 21.59 13.99
C PRO A 645 7.31 22.88 14.76
N SER A 646 6.02 23.08 15.05
CA SER A 646 5.52 24.30 15.71
C SER A 646 6.14 24.56 17.08
N ASP A 647 6.72 23.54 17.69
CA ASP A 647 7.37 23.58 18.99
C ASP A 647 8.90 23.86 18.90
N GLY A 648 9.41 24.12 17.69
CA GLY A 648 10.74 24.70 17.43
C GLY A 648 11.90 23.70 17.43
N ARG A 649 11.62 22.40 17.35
CA ARG A 649 12.66 21.36 17.27
C ARG A 649 12.14 20.10 16.59
N TYR A 650 13.04 19.37 15.96
CA TYR A 650 12.82 17.97 15.64
C TYR A 650 13.22 17.08 16.82
N GLN A 651 12.53 15.96 16.97
CA GLN A 651 12.79 14.92 17.96
C GLN A 651 12.86 13.58 17.23
N TYR A 652 13.97 12.86 17.28
CA TYR A 652 14.14 11.62 16.53
C TYR A 652 14.36 10.43 17.46
N ASN A 653 13.78 9.28 17.08
CA ASN A 653 14.17 7.97 17.61
C ASN A 653 15.50 7.60 16.93
N THR A 654 16.55 7.38 17.71
CA THR A 654 17.92 7.44 17.18
C THR A 654 18.78 6.29 17.64
N ASN A 655 19.24 5.46 16.70
CA ASN A 655 20.32 4.53 16.99
C ASN A 655 21.67 5.24 16.95
N VAL A 656 22.54 4.90 17.91
CA VAL A 656 23.94 5.31 17.95
C VAL A 656 24.84 4.09 18.07
N ALA A 657 25.96 4.10 17.35
CA ALA A 657 26.98 3.05 17.45
C ALA A 657 28.32 3.65 17.87
N PHE A 658 28.96 3.03 18.86
CA PHE A 658 30.30 3.38 19.33
C PHE A 658 31.30 2.27 19.01
N ASP A 659 32.50 2.63 18.57
CA ASP A 659 33.59 1.67 18.42
C ASP A 659 34.18 1.25 19.78
N SER A 660 35.08 0.26 19.76
CA SER A 660 35.74 -0.23 20.97
C SER A 660 36.64 0.80 21.68
N GLN A 661 36.92 1.95 21.06
CA GLN A 661 37.63 3.08 21.67
C GLN A 661 36.67 4.15 22.21
N GLY A 662 35.36 3.97 22.00
CA GLY A 662 34.29 4.89 22.39
C GLY A 662 34.01 5.98 21.37
N LYS A 663 34.52 5.91 20.14
CA LYS A 663 34.22 6.88 19.09
C LYS A 663 32.79 6.70 18.59
N LEU A 664 32.05 7.80 18.40
CA LEU A 664 30.75 7.77 17.72
C LEU A 664 30.96 7.44 16.24
N MET A 665 30.48 6.28 15.81
CA MET A 665 30.66 5.73 14.45
C MET A 665 29.45 5.95 13.56
N ALA A 666 28.25 5.86 14.13
CA ALA A 666 27.00 5.97 13.41
C ALA A 666 25.94 6.66 14.27
N ARG A 667 25.09 7.43 13.60
CA ARG A 667 23.84 7.97 14.10
C ARG A 667 22.80 7.72 13.02
N TYR A 668 21.71 7.04 13.37
CA TYR A 668 20.60 6.76 12.45
C TYR A 668 19.30 7.21 13.09
N HIS A 669 18.56 8.07 12.41
CA HIS A 669 17.20 8.42 12.79
C HIS A 669 16.19 7.46 12.16
N LYS A 670 15.35 6.85 12.98
CA LYS A 670 14.29 5.93 12.54
C LYS A 670 13.40 6.61 11.51
N PHE A 671 13.27 5.98 10.35
CA PHE A 671 12.52 6.55 9.22
C PHE A 671 11.05 6.16 9.28
N ASN A 672 10.77 4.87 9.49
CA ASN A 672 9.41 4.35 9.51
C ASN A 672 8.90 4.28 10.95
N LEU A 673 8.26 5.36 11.42
CA LEU A 673 7.70 5.44 12.78
C LEU A 673 6.44 4.57 12.93
N PHE A 674 6.35 3.81 14.01
CA PHE A 674 5.13 3.07 14.36
C PHE A 674 4.07 4.04 14.90
N MET A 675 2.77 3.75 14.68
CA MET A 675 1.64 4.67 14.91
C MET A 675 1.71 5.51 16.21
N VAL A 676 2.11 4.91 17.34
CA VAL A 676 2.18 5.60 18.64
C VAL A 676 3.42 6.50 18.80
N GLU A 677 4.49 6.25 18.05
CA GLU A 677 5.73 7.03 18.08
C GLU A 677 5.56 8.40 17.40
N GLN A 678 4.63 8.52 16.46
CA GLN A 678 4.29 9.78 15.78
C GLN A 678 3.80 10.87 16.77
N LEU A 679 3.43 10.48 18.00
CA LEU A 679 3.07 11.40 19.08
C LEU A 679 4.27 12.05 19.78
N SER A 680 5.49 11.53 19.57
CA SER A 680 6.70 11.95 20.29
C SER A 680 7.90 12.22 19.39
N PHE A 681 7.95 11.60 18.22
CA PHE A 681 9.05 11.66 17.27
C PHE A 681 8.61 12.20 15.91
N ASP A 682 9.55 12.85 15.23
CA ASP A 682 9.49 13.27 13.83
C ASP A 682 10.20 12.23 12.97
N ALA A 683 9.76 12.07 11.72
CA ALA A 683 10.49 11.29 10.73
C ALA A 683 11.51 12.20 10.01
N PRO A 684 12.73 11.71 9.69
CA PRO A 684 13.66 12.43 8.84
C PRO A 684 13.04 12.77 7.50
N LYS A 685 13.47 13.89 6.90
CA LYS A 685 12.98 14.31 5.58
C LYS A 685 13.30 13.31 4.47
N GLU A 686 14.47 12.67 4.55
CA GLU A 686 14.95 11.69 3.59
C GLU A 686 15.48 10.47 4.36
N PRO A 687 15.38 9.25 3.81
CA PRO A 687 15.89 8.06 4.48
C PRO A 687 17.41 8.09 4.63
N GLU A 688 17.88 7.89 5.87
CA GLU A 688 19.32 7.85 6.17
C GLU A 688 19.89 6.43 5.93
N LEU A 689 20.71 6.27 4.89
CA LEU A 689 21.41 5.00 4.62
C LEU A 689 22.72 4.91 5.41
N VAL A 690 22.61 4.59 6.70
CA VAL A 690 23.75 4.64 7.64
C VAL A 690 24.54 3.33 7.63
N THR A 691 25.84 3.43 7.32
CA THR A 691 26.77 2.30 7.38
C THR A 691 28.08 2.68 8.05
N PHE A 692 28.78 1.68 8.59
CA PHE A 692 30.17 1.82 9.02
C PHE A 692 30.96 0.53 8.80
N ASN A 693 32.25 0.68 8.58
CA ASN A 693 33.16 -0.44 8.36
C ASN A 693 33.88 -0.81 9.67
N THR A 694 34.13 -2.10 9.84
CA THR A 694 34.96 -2.65 10.92
C THR A 694 36.02 -3.59 10.35
N THR A 695 36.86 -4.16 11.21
CA THR A 695 37.79 -5.24 10.81
C THR A 695 37.09 -6.59 10.57
N PHE A 696 35.80 -6.70 10.86
CA PHE A 696 35.00 -7.93 10.79
C PHE A 696 33.68 -7.72 10.02
N GLY A 697 33.71 -6.86 9.00
CA GLY A 697 32.58 -6.67 8.08
C GLY A 697 32.07 -5.23 7.99
N LYS A 698 31.21 -5.00 7.01
CA LYS A 698 30.46 -3.76 6.80
C LYS A 698 29.08 -3.88 7.46
N PHE A 699 28.76 -2.91 8.30
CA PHE A 699 27.54 -2.90 9.09
C PHE A 699 26.55 -1.86 8.58
N GLY A 700 25.27 -2.23 8.51
CA GLY A 700 24.12 -1.34 8.35
C GLY A 700 23.32 -1.26 9.64
N LEU A 701 22.53 -0.20 9.80
CA LEU A 701 21.78 0.08 11.02
C LEU A 701 20.39 0.61 10.65
N PHE A 702 19.34 0.00 11.20
CA PHE A 702 17.95 0.49 11.14
C PHE A 702 17.17 -0.01 12.35
N THR A 703 15.93 0.47 12.55
CA THR A 703 15.20 0.26 13.81
C THR A 703 13.82 -0.35 13.60
N CYS A 704 13.55 -1.47 14.27
CA CYS A 704 12.20 -2.02 14.44
C CYS A 704 11.35 -2.06 13.15
N PHE A 705 10.33 -1.22 13.07
CA PHE A 705 9.36 -1.19 11.98
C PHE A 705 10.00 -0.99 10.60
N ASP A 706 11.20 -0.38 10.52
CA ASP A 706 11.98 -0.23 9.27
C ASP A 706 12.19 -1.55 8.52
N ILE A 707 12.23 -2.70 9.21
CA ILE A 707 12.47 -4.02 8.59
C ILE A 707 11.40 -4.42 7.57
N LEU A 708 10.20 -3.82 7.65
CA LEU A 708 9.08 -4.08 6.74
C LEU A 708 9.13 -3.24 5.46
N PHE A 709 10.03 -2.26 5.38
CA PHE A 709 10.05 -1.27 4.31
C PHE A 709 11.29 -1.40 3.42
N HIS A 710 11.23 -0.79 2.24
CA HIS A 710 12.39 -0.74 1.34
C HIS A 710 13.52 0.11 1.91
N ASP A 711 13.21 1.34 2.34
CA ASP A 711 14.20 2.28 2.85
C ASP A 711 14.12 2.39 4.38
N PRO A 712 15.25 2.28 5.10
CA PRO A 712 16.60 1.99 4.59
C PRO A 712 16.91 0.48 4.44
N ALA A 713 16.02 -0.42 4.90
CA ALA A 713 16.38 -1.82 5.17
C ALA A 713 16.84 -2.63 3.94
N VAL A 714 16.11 -2.54 2.82
CA VAL A 714 16.48 -3.19 1.55
C VAL A 714 17.66 -2.48 0.91
N ALA A 715 17.65 -1.14 0.83
CA ALA A 715 18.70 -0.35 0.20
C ALA A 715 20.09 -0.57 0.85
N LEU A 716 20.15 -0.75 2.17
CA LEU A 716 21.39 -1.10 2.88
C LEU A 716 22.01 -2.40 2.36
N VAL A 717 21.18 -3.39 2.00
CA VAL A 717 21.63 -4.69 1.50
C VAL A 717 21.87 -4.67 -0.01
N SER A 718 20.91 -4.15 -0.79
CA SER A 718 20.95 -4.19 -2.25
C SER A 718 21.97 -3.22 -2.84
N ASP A 719 22.06 -2.02 -2.28
CA ASP A 719 22.82 -0.91 -2.89
C ASP A 719 24.15 -0.71 -2.18
N LEU A 720 24.16 -0.89 -0.85
CA LEU A 720 25.35 -0.69 -0.04
C LEU A 720 26.06 -2.00 0.35
N HIS A 721 25.48 -3.16 0.02
CA HIS A 721 26.10 -4.48 0.20
C HIS A 721 26.68 -4.69 1.61
N VAL A 722 25.92 -4.36 2.64
CA VAL A 722 26.31 -4.60 4.03
C VAL A 722 26.37 -6.12 4.31
N ASP A 723 27.33 -6.53 5.14
CA ASP A 723 27.46 -7.93 5.56
C ASP A 723 26.51 -8.24 6.72
N THR A 724 26.30 -7.26 7.59
CA THR A 724 25.54 -7.41 8.84
C THR A 724 24.63 -6.20 9.10
N ILE A 725 23.41 -6.47 9.55
CA ILE A 725 22.46 -5.49 10.05
C ILE A 725 22.42 -5.51 11.57
N LEU A 726 22.48 -4.32 12.16
CA LEU A 726 22.29 -4.06 13.58
C LEU A 726 20.85 -3.57 13.77
N PHE A 727 20.07 -4.28 14.59
CA PHE A 727 18.64 -4.10 14.66
C PHE A 727 18.11 -3.98 16.10
N PRO A 728 18.23 -2.80 16.72
CA PRO A 728 17.46 -2.44 17.91
C PRO A 728 15.95 -2.46 17.60
N THR A 729 15.15 -3.09 18.46
CA THR A 729 13.70 -3.18 18.24
C THR A 729 12.91 -3.25 19.55
N ALA A 730 11.68 -2.72 19.55
CA ALA A 730 10.65 -2.93 20.56
C ALA A 730 9.41 -3.56 19.90
N TRP A 731 9.60 -4.78 19.39
CA TRP A 731 8.63 -5.47 18.54
C TRP A 731 7.51 -6.13 19.34
N MET A 732 6.25 -5.84 18.97
CA MET A 732 5.08 -6.55 19.49
C MET A 732 4.76 -7.75 18.60
N ASN A 733 4.81 -8.95 19.17
CA ASN A 733 4.53 -10.17 18.42
C ASN A 733 3.08 -10.24 17.94
N VAL A 734 2.89 -10.45 16.62
CA VAL A 734 1.58 -10.68 15.99
C VAL A 734 1.63 -11.99 15.20
N LEU A 735 1.04 -13.05 15.76
CA LEU A 735 0.84 -14.30 15.04
C LEU A 735 -0.20 -14.12 13.90
N PRO A 736 -0.08 -14.88 12.80
CA PRO A 736 0.79 -16.04 12.65
C PRO A 736 2.17 -15.79 12.05
N HIS A 737 2.48 -14.61 11.50
CA HIS A 737 3.68 -14.41 10.66
C HIS A 737 4.60 -13.25 11.07
N LEU A 738 4.22 -12.48 12.10
CA LEU A 738 4.94 -11.29 12.57
C LEU A 738 5.35 -11.47 14.03
N THR A 739 5.77 -12.68 14.40
CA THR A 739 6.54 -12.85 15.64
C THR A 739 7.99 -12.46 15.37
N ALA A 740 8.64 -11.79 16.32
CA ALA A 740 9.96 -11.20 16.16
C ALA A 740 11.00 -12.25 15.72
N ILE A 741 11.09 -13.38 16.42
CA ILE A 741 12.06 -14.44 16.07
C ILE A 741 11.79 -15.06 14.70
N GLU A 742 10.53 -15.13 14.28
CA GLU A 742 10.13 -15.67 12.98
C GLU A 742 10.48 -14.69 11.86
N PHE A 743 9.94 -13.48 11.93
CA PHE A 743 10.08 -12.50 10.85
C PHE A 743 11.52 -12.00 10.71
N HIS A 744 12.19 -11.69 11.83
CA HIS A 744 13.56 -11.17 11.78
C HIS A 744 14.55 -12.22 11.23
N SER A 745 14.38 -13.50 11.59
CA SER A 745 15.21 -14.57 11.05
C SER A 745 14.89 -14.88 9.59
N ALA A 746 13.60 -14.86 9.21
CA ALA A 746 13.19 -15.01 7.82
C ALA A 746 13.74 -13.88 6.93
N TRP A 747 13.73 -12.64 7.42
CA TRP A 747 14.30 -11.50 6.73
C TRP A 747 15.81 -11.65 6.53
N ALA A 748 16.55 -12.07 7.57
CA ALA A 748 17.99 -12.34 7.47
C ALA A 748 18.32 -13.39 6.40
N ILE A 749 17.55 -14.49 6.36
CA ILE A 749 17.69 -15.56 5.37
C ILE A 749 17.33 -15.06 3.96
N GLY A 750 16.23 -14.33 3.83
CA GLY A 750 15.75 -13.79 2.55
C GLY A 750 16.71 -12.78 1.95
N MET A 751 17.23 -11.86 2.77
CA MET A 751 18.15 -10.79 2.38
C MET A 751 19.62 -11.24 2.38
N ARG A 752 19.91 -12.43 2.92
CA ARG A 752 21.24 -13.08 2.91
C ARG A 752 22.31 -12.26 3.62
N VAL A 753 21.95 -11.67 4.75
CA VAL A 753 22.85 -10.92 5.63
C VAL A 753 22.77 -11.46 7.05
N ASN A 754 23.80 -11.19 7.85
CA ASN A 754 23.67 -11.40 9.29
C ASN A 754 22.73 -10.34 9.87
N VAL A 755 21.93 -10.69 10.87
CA VAL A 755 21.07 -9.75 11.60
C VAL A 755 21.23 -9.97 13.10
N LEU A 756 21.56 -8.89 13.82
CA LEU A 756 21.64 -8.85 15.28
C LEU A 756 20.40 -8.11 15.80
N ALA A 757 19.36 -8.87 16.13
CA ALA A 757 18.08 -8.35 16.60
C ALA A 757 18.03 -8.32 18.13
N SER A 758 17.93 -7.12 18.70
CA SER A 758 17.86 -6.90 20.15
C SER A 758 16.50 -6.32 20.50
N ASN A 759 15.66 -7.10 21.17
CA ASN A 759 14.28 -6.72 21.45
C ASN A 759 14.06 -6.26 22.90
N THR A 760 13.06 -5.43 23.12
CA THR A 760 12.55 -5.15 24.46
C THR A 760 11.81 -6.38 25.00
N HIS A 761 11.98 -6.65 26.30
CA HIS A 761 11.29 -7.70 27.03
C HIS A 761 10.16 -7.09 27.87
N LEU A 762 8.92 -7.27 27.41
CA LEU A 762 7.72 -6.86 28.11
C LEU A 762 6.56 -7.77 27.73
N VAL A 763 6.37 -8.84 28.52
CA VAL A 763 5.34 -9.86 28.31
C VAL A 763 3.93 -9.24 28.19
N SER A 764 3.62 -8.22 29.00
CA SER A 764 2.31 -7.56 28.96
C SER A 764 1.94 -6.90 27.62
N MET A 765 2.92 -6.66 26.74
CA MET A 765 2.73 -6.10 25.40
C MET A 765 3.17 -7.07 24.29
N ASN A 766 3.30 -8.36 24.62
CA ASN A 766 3.82 -9.38 23.70
C ASN A 766 5.20 -9.03 23.11
N MET A 767 6.02 -8.28 23.84
CA MET A 767 7.38 -7.93 23.42
C MET A 767 8.36 -8.93 24.01
N THR A 768 8.82 -9.86 23.19
CA THR A 768 9.91 -10.80 23.46
C THR A 768 10.34 -11.38 22.12
N GLY A 769 11.62 -11.64 21.91
CA GLY A 769 12.09 -12.20 20.66
C GLY A 769 13.35 -11.54 20.14
N SER A 770 14.47 -11.84 20.76
CA SER A 770 15.80 -11.41 20.33
C SER A 770 16.55 -12.56 19.68
N GLY A 771 17.51 -12.24 18.82
CA GLY A 771 18.30 -13.28 18.18
C GLY A 771 19.44 -12.79 17.30
N ILE A 772 20.29 -13.75 16.97
CA ILE A 772 21.44 -13.61 16.09
C ILE A 772 21.19 -14.56 14.92
N TYR A 773 20.97 -13.98 13.74
CA TYR A 773 20.55 -14.70 12.55
C TYR A 773 21.60 -14.56 11.46
N ALA A 774 21.82 -15.62 10.68
CA ALA A 774 22.70 -15.65 9.54
C ALA A 774 21.95 -16.14 8.29
N PRO A 775 22.53 -16.03 7.08
CA PRO A 775 21.87 -16.44 5.84
C PRO A 775 21.51 -17.92 5.77
N ASP A 776 22.22 -18.77 6.50
CA ASP A 776 21.99 -20.21 6.59
C ASP A 776 21.05 -20.62 7.74
N GLY A 777 20.55 -19.66 8.52
CA GLY A 777 19.56 -19.86 9.57
C GLY A 777 19.86 -19.15 10.89
N PRO A 778 18.98 -19.30 11.90
CA PRO A 778 19.19 -18.72 13.23
C PRO A 778 20.37 -19.39 13.95
N LYS A 779 21.28 -18.58 14.52
CA LYS A 779 22.43 -19.06 15.32
C LYS A 779 22.13 -19.09 16.82
N ALA A 780 21.41 -18.10 17.30
CA ALA A 780 20.88 -18.04 18.65
C ALA A 780 19.57 -17.23 18.63
N TYR A 781 18.59 -17.63 19.42
CA TYR A 781 17.36 -16.86 19.60
C TYR A 781 16.80 -17.10 20.99
N HIS A 782 16.01 -16.15 21.47
CA HIS A 782 15.32 -16.21 22.74
C HIS A 782 13.87 -15.77 22.55
N TYR A 783 12.95 -16.49 23.17
CA TYR A 783 11.55 -16.14 23.26
C TYR A 783 11.06 -16.62 24.62
N ASP A 784 10.54 -15.70 25.41
CA ASP A 784 10.01 -15.98 26.75
C ASP A 784 8.78 -15.12 26.99
N ALA A 785 7.62 -15.76 26.97
CA ALA A 785 6.33 -15.13 27.22
C ALA A 785 5.86 -15.35 28.68
N GLU A 786 6.71 -15.88 29.55
CA GLU A 786 6.34 -16.27 30.92
C GLU A 786 7.11 -15.48 31.98
N SER A 787 8.43 -15.30 31.82
CA SER A 787 9.25 -14.57 32.79
C SER A 787 9.34 -13.08 32.47
N GLU A 788 9.86 -12.27 33.40
CA GLU A 788 10.13 -10.83 33.19
C GLU A 788 11.64 -10.56 33.12
N ASN A 789 12.46 -11.57 32.83
CA ASN A 789 13.91 -11.43 32.87
C ASN A 789 14.49 -11.02 31.53
N GLY A 790 15.47 -10.12 31.55
CA GLY A 790 16.31 -9.88 30.38
C GLY A 790 17.19 -11.09 30.04
N HIS A 791 17.66 -11.16 28.79
CA HIS A 791 18.43 -12.29 28.29
C HIS A 791 19.57 -11.86 27.37
N LEU A 792 20.80 -12.33 27.63
CA LEU A 792 21.97 -12.09 26.78
C LEU A 792 22.21 -13.29 25.87
N LEU A 793 22.24 -13.05 24.56
CA LEU A 793 22.60 -14.04 23.54
C LEU A 793 23.97 -13.71 22.95
N ILE A 794 24.77 -14.74 22.72
CA ILE A 794 26.10 -14.63 22.10
C ILE A 794 26.26 -15.74 21.06
N ALA A 795 26.75 -15.41 19.88
CA ALA A 795 27.05 -16.37 18.82
C ALA A 795 28.20 -15.89 17.92
N GLU A 796 28.91 -16.85 17.32
CA GLU A 796 29.92 -16.59 16.29
C GLU A 796 29.25 -16.45 14.91
N LEU A 797 29.68 -15.47 14.12
CA LEU A 797 29.22 -15.19 12.77
C LEU A 797 30.39 -15.03 11.80
N ASP A 798 30.15 -15.34 10.53
CA ASP A 798 31.08 -15.03 9.45
C ASP A 798 31.05 -13.52 9.19
N SER A 799 32.23 -12.89 9.10
CA SER A 799 32.36 -11.44 8.86
C SER A 799 31.85 -11.04 7.47
N HIS A 800 31.99 -11.93 6.50
CA HIS A 800 31.53 -11.75 5.12
C HIS A 800 30.73 -12.99 4.68
N PRO A 801 29.43 -13.08 5.02
CA PRO A 801 28.63 -14.27 4.74
C PRO A 801 28.58 -14.64 3.25
N SER A 802 28.69 -13.64 2.37
CA SER A 802 28.75 -13.81 0.90
C SER A 802 29.97 -14.61 0.41
N LEU A 803 31.04 -14.67 1.21
CA LEU A 803 32.26 -15.44 0.94
C LEU A 803 32.24 -16.82 1.61
N SER A 804 31.19 -17.13 2.39
CA SER A 804 31.10 -18.39 3.13
C SER A 804 30.85 -19.58 2.20
N PRO A 805 31.50 -20.75 2.40
CA PRO A 805 31.29 -21.93 1.57
C PRO A 805 29.84 -22.47 1.62
N THR A 806 29.09 -22.11 2.66
CA THR A 806 27.68 -22.46 2.86
C THR A 806 26.73 -21.43 2.30
N TYR A 807 27.23 -20.40 1.61
CA TYR A 807 26.40 -19.35 1.00
C TYR A 807 25.52 -19.95 -0.11
N LEU A 808 24.22 -20.05 0.18
CA LEU A 808 23.25 -20.62 -0.76
C LEU A 808 23.08 -19.69 -1.97
N PRO A 809 23.10 -20.22 -3.21
CA PRO A 809 22.85 -19.41 -4.40
C PRO A 809 21.46 -18.77 -4.36
N ALA A 810 21.29 -17.65 -5.07
CA ALA A 810 20.00 -16.98 -5.25
C ALA A 810 18.97 -17.98 -5.76
N LEU A 811 18.02 -18.39 -4.90
CA LEU A 811 16.99 -19.32 -5.29
C LEU A 811 15.90 -18.54 -6.02
N ASN A 812 15.78 -18.75 -7.32
CA ASN A 812 14.65 -18.25 -8.07
C ASN A 812 13.42 -19.13 -7.75
N TRP A 813 12.60 -18.67 -6.80
CA TRP A 813 11.42 -19.40 -6.34
C TRP A 813 10.43 -19.69 -7.46
N SER A 814 10.30 -18.80 -8.45
CA SER A 814 9.46 -19.03 -9.63
C SER A 814 10.01 -20.15 -10.52
N LEU A 815 11.32 -20.18 -10.73
CA LEU A 815 11.98 -21.29 -11.44
C LEU A 815 11.85 -22.59 -10.66
N TYR A 816 12.04 -22.57 -9.34
CA TYR A 816 11.87 -23.76 -8.52
C TYR A 816 10.42 -24.26 -8.56
N ALA A 817 9.42 -23.40 -8.35
CA ALA A 817 8.01 -23.75 -8.40
C ALA A 817 7.60 -24.36 -9.74
N THR A 818 8.11 -23.86 -10.86
CA THR A 818 7.85 -24.43 -12.20
C THR A 818 8.51 -25.80 -12.42
N THR A 819 9.55 -26.15 -11.66
CA THR A 819 10.17 -27.49 -11.70
C THR A 819 9.44 -28.52 -10.83
N ILE A 820 8.61 -28.09 -9.88
CA ILE A 820 7.83 -29.00 -9.03
C ILE A 820 6.63 -29.53 -9.82
N LYS A 821 6.56 -30.85 -10.00
CA LYS A 821 5.36 -31.47 -10.56
C LYS A 821 4.18 -31.28 -9.59
N PRO A 822 2.99 -30.91 -10.07
CA PRO A 822 1.80 -30.80 -9.23
C PRO A 822 1.55 -32.12 -8.48
N PHE A 823 1.32 -32.04 -7.17
CA PHE A 823 0.82 -33.17 -6.41
C PHE A 823 -0.59 -33.52 -6.93
N LEU A 824 -0.69 -34.56 -7.76
CA LEU A 824 -1.97 -35.16 -8.15
C LEU A 824 -2.68 -35.69 -6.90
N ARG A 825 -3.76 -35.02 -6.47
CA ARG A 825 -4.69 -35.54 -5.47
C ARG A 825 -5.38 -36.79 -6.02
N ASN A 826 -4.86 -37.97 -5.70
CA ASN A 826 -5.69 -39.16 -5.54
C ASN A 826 -6.30 -39.11 -4.13
N LEU A 827 -7.46 -38.45 -3.98
CA LEU A 827 -8.38 -38.65 -2.87
C LEU A 827 -9.56 -39.43 -3.47
N ILE A 828 -9.50 -40.76 -3.53
CA ILE A 828 -10.03 -41.71 -2.53
C ILE A 828 -11.37 -41.24 -1.93
N SER A 829 -12.37 -42.09 -2.17
CA SER A 829 -13.78 -42.07 -1.79
C SER A 829 -14.07 -41.74 -0.32
N PRO A 830 -15.27 -41.21 -0.01
CA PRO A 830 -15.71 -41.00 1.36
C PRO A 830 -16.19 -42.34 1.95
N GLU A 831 -15.45 -42.90 2.90
CA GLU A 831 -16.00 -43.83 3.89
C GLU A 831 -15.92 -43.22 5.30
N PRO A 832 -16.91 -43.51 6.18
CA PRO A 832 -17.12 -42.80 7.42
C PRO A 832 -16.24 -43.38 8.54
N PHE A 833 -15.36 -42.57 9.13
CA PHE A 833 -14.61 -42.97 10.32
C PHE A 833 -15.45 -42.74 11.59
N SER A 834 -15.91 -43.86 12.15
CA SER A 834 -16.46 -43.98 13.49
C SER A 834 -15.34 -44.35 14.48
N MET A 835 -15.21 -43.55 15.54
CA MET A 835 -14.70 -43.82 16.89
C MET A 835 -13.34 -44.52 17.10
N MET A 836 -12.45 -43.82 17.83
CA MET A 836 -11.95 -44.33 19.11
C MET A 836 -11.69 -43.19 20.11
N ASN A 837 -12.59 -43.10 21.10
CA ASN A 837 -12.34 -42.49 22.39
C ASN A 837 -11.19 -43.22 23.08
N THR A 838 -10.18 -42.49 23.55
CA THR A 838 -9.65 -42.55 24.93
C THR A 838 -8.36 -41.73 25.01
N LEU A 839 -8.40 -40.59 25.69
CA LEU A 839 -7.43 -40.23 26.72
C LEU A 839 -7.99 -39.05 27.53
N SER A 840 -7.92 -39.23 28.85
CA SER A 840 -8.63 -38.55 29.91
C SER A 840 -8.42 -37.04 30.00
N LEU A 841 -9.53 -36.31 30.06
CA LEU A 841 -9.64 -35.01 30.72
C LEU A 841 -9.41 -35.18 32.23
N SER A 842 -8.32 -34.61 32.76
CA SER A 842 -8.24 -34.26 34.18
C SER A 842 -8.69 -32.81 34.36
N SER A 843 -9.75 -32.64 35.13
CA SER A 843 -10.46 -31.41 35.50
C SER A 843 -9.59 -30.28 36.10
N PRO A 844 -10.04 -29.01 35.97
CA PRO A 844 -9.38 -27.84 36.54
C PRO A 844 -9.60 -27.75 38.06
N LYS A 845 -8.53 -27.51 38.82
CA LYS A 845 -8.63 -27.11 40.23
C LYS A 845 -8.87 -25.60 40.33
N LYS A 846 -9.98 -25.26 40.98
CA LYS A 846 -10.29 -23.94 41.55
C LYS A 846 -9.22 -23.50 42.56
N LEU A 847 -8.85 -22.22 42.51
CA LEU A 847 -8.53 -21.32 43.63
C LEU A 847 -8.68 -19.90 43.04
N ALA A 848 -9.70 -19.07 43.32
CA ALA A 848 -10.18 -18.50 44.58
C ALA A 848 -9.16 -17.56 45.25
N ILE A 849 -9.49 -16.25 45.12
CA ILE A 849 -8.91 -15.01 45.66
C ILE A 849 -7.75 -14.44 44.85
#